data_AF-A0A4Z1CSR4-F1
#
_entry.id   AF-A0A4Z1CSR4-F1
#
_cell.length_a   1.000
_cell.length_b   1.000
_cell.length_c   1.000
_cell.angle_alpha   90.00
_cell.angle_beta   90.00
_cell.angle_gamma   90.00
#
_symmetry.space_group_name_H-M   'P 1'
#
loop_
_entity.id
_entity.type
_entity.pdbx_description
1 polymer ?
#
loop_
_entity_poly.entity_id
_entity_poly.type
_entity_poly.pdbx_seq_one_letter_code
_entity_poly.pdbx_strand_id
1 'polypeptide(L)'
;MTLPPAFQDWFARQGWEPHPHQIDLLNATGDSLLIAPTGGGKTLAGFLPSLVELTQPHKGMHTLYVSPLKALTADIARNLARPVADLGLEIRIEDRTGDTRASQKARQKVDPPDILLTTPESLSLMLSYEQAPAIFGGLRRVVLDELHALAENKRGDQLMLGLARLRTLAPDLIVTGLSATVEDPDRLAGFMGGARVINADPGPDPDIAMLRTARSAPWSGGGGHYAVPDVLAEIARATTTIIFMNTRAQAELFFQAIWAQNDDNLPIGLHHGSLARDARQRVEAAMAAGELRAVVATGSLDLGIDWGAVDLVIQVGAPKNVKRLVQRIGRANHRYNAPSRARIVPANRFEVIECVAALAAVRERDLDGDPRGPGPLDVLCQHILLTACAGPFDADALFAEVRTAGPYAALAREDFDACLDFAATGGYALRAYDRWQRLMARDGLWRLRDPRAARDLRMNIGTIVEPESLKVRYRGRGGAMLGEVEEGFAATLEPGDTFLIGGQTVRYDALREMVVEVTRQPAKEPKIALYSGLKLATSTQLSHRVLAMIGDPTRHAALPEDTRDWLALQARLSALPRPGTLVCETFPRNGRWHFSLFGFAGRNAMQTLGLLMTRTMEVAGLGPLGFIATDYALLIWSLDAVTDPAPLLDRDALREGLGDWLGSNAVMKRSFRNVATIGGLIQRNLPGLRKSGRQATFSSDILYDTLRRYDPDHLMLRITAEEARRGLVDFGRIEEMLDRSDRLDHRMLDRVSPLAAPLLLEYGRVPIAGHGVERLAEAEAAALMAEAGLT
;
A
#
# COMPACT_ATOMS: atom_id res chain seq x y z
N MET A 1 30.70 -19.55 17.03
CA MET A 1 31.27 -18.68 18.08
C MET A 1 30.36 -18.65 19.30
N THR A 2 30.92 -18.80 20.49
CA THR A 2 30.21 -18.48 21.73
C THR A 2 30.18 -16.96 21.91
N LEU A 3 29.09 -16.42 22.47
CA LEU A 3 28.96 -14.98 22.77
C LEU A 3 30.17 -14.51 23.60
N PRO A 4 30.87 -13.41 23.26
CA PRO A 4 32.04 -12.99 24.03
C PRO A 4 31.68 -12.69 25.50
N PRO A 5 32.61 -12.90 26.47
CA PRO A 5 32.33 -12.70 27.89
C PRO A 5 31.75 -11.33 28.24
N ALA A 6 32.27 -10.25 27.64
CA ALA A 6 31.77 -8.90 27.86
C ALA A 6 30.28 -8.72 27.47
N PHE A 7 29.84 -9.42 26.43
CA PHE A 7 28.43 -9.41 26.01
C PHE A 7 27.58 -10.29 26.92
N GLN A 8 28.07 -11.47 27.32
CA GLN A 8 27.38 -12.33 28.31
C GLN A 8 27.13 -11.56 29.62
N ASP A 9 28.16 -10.88 30.13
CA ASP A 9 28.07 -10.06 31.34
C ASP A 9 27.11 -8.89 31.17
N TRP A 10 27.10 -8.24 29.99
CA TRP A 10 26.15 -7.17 29.70
C TRP A 10 24.70 -7.66 29.71
N PHE A 11 24.39 -8.77 29.03
CA PHE A 11 23.05 -9.38 29.08
C PHE A 11 22.64 -9.69 30.53
N ALA A 12 23.53 -10.33 31.31
CA ALA A 12 23.28 -10.65 32.70
C ALA A 12 23.00 -9.41 33.57
N ARG A 13 23.73 -8.30 33.37
CA ARG A 13 23.49 -7.02 34.08
C ARG A 13 22.14 -6.38 33.76
N GLN A 14 21.60 -6.61 32.56
CA GLN A 14 20.24 -6.18 32.22
C GLN A 14 19.17 -7.12 32.78
N GLY A 15 19.56 -8.26 33.37
CA GLY A 15 18.65 -9.33 33.77
C GLY A 15 18.09 -10.09 32.57
N TRP A 16 18.85 -10.15 31.47
CA TRP A 16 18.45 -10.78 30.21
C TRP A 16 19.33 -12.00 29.90
N GLU A 17 18.79 -12.91 29.10
CA GLU A 17 19.54 -13.98 28.45
C GLU A 17 19.43 -13.80 26.92
N PRO A 18 20.50 -14.04 26.15
CA PRO A 18 20.42 -13.95 24.70
C PRO A 18 19.48 -15.03 24.16
N HIS A 19 18.57 -14.64 23.27
CA HIS A 19 17.65 -15.61 22.67
C HIS A 19 18.40 -16.57 21.73
N PRO A 20 17.91 -17.82 21.53
CA PRO A 20 18.55 -18.79 20.65
C PRO A 20 18.81 -18.25 19.24
N HIS A 21 17.83 -17.56 18.65
CA HIS A 21 17.95 -16.98 17.31
C HIS A 21 18.98 -15.84 17.21
N GLN A 22 19.30 -15.15 18.32
CA GLN A 22 20.37 -14.14 18.38
C GLN A 22 21.74 -14.83 18.29
N ILE A 23 21.88 -15.96 18.96
CA ILE A 23 23.09 -16.80 18.89
C ILE A 23 23.23 -17.45 17.52
N ASP A 24 22.13 -17.91 16.91
CA ASP A 24 22.15 -18.47 15.56
C ASP A 24 22.63 -17.44 14.53
N LEU A 25 22.15 -16.19 14.61
CA LEU A 25 22.63 -15.11 13.75
C LEU A 25 24.09 -14.74 14.01
N LEU A 26 24.53 -14.71 15.27
CA LEU A 26 25.95 -14.53 15.62
C LEU A 26 26.84 -15.60 14.96
N ASN A 27 26.32 -16.82 14.83
CA ASN A 27 27.02 -17.97 14.26
C ASN A 27 26.87 -18.10 12.75
N ALA A 28 26.05 -17.27 12.11
CA ALA A 28 25.80 -17.35 10.68
C ALA A 28 27.04 -16.93 9.88
N THR A 29 27.47 -17.80 8.97
CA THR A 29 28.61 -17.58 8.07
C THR A 29 28.19 -17.09 6.68
N GLY A 30 26.90 -16.90 6.44
CA GLY A 30 26.34 -16.48 5.16
C GLY A 30 25.01 -15.78 5.35
N ASP A 31 24.37 -15.42 4.24
CA ASP A 31 23.12 -14.64 4.28
C ASP A 31 22.03 -15.38 5.06
N SER A 32 21.33 -14.63 5.90
CA SER A 32 20.32 -15.19 6.79
C SER A 32 19.04 -14.35 6.75
N LEU A 33 17.90 -15.02 6.85
CA LEU A 33 16.59 -14.40 7.01
C LEU A 33 16.03 -14.81 8.37
N LEU A 34 15.97 -13.86 9.30
CA LEU A 34 15.33 -14.07 10.61
C LEU A 34 13.84 -13.75 10.52
N ILE A 35 13.02 -14.77 10.79
CA ILE A 35 11.59 -14.63 11.04
C ILE A 35 11.39 -14.69 12.56
N ALA A 36 10.95 -13.58 13.15
CA ALA A 36 10.76 -13.50 14.59
C ALA A 36 9.63 -12.54 14.96
N PRO A 37 8.84 -12.80 16.02
CA PRO A 37 7.74 -11.94 16.41
C PRO A 37 8.20 -10.52 16.77
N THR A 38 7.27 -9.57 16.75
CA THR A 38 7.53 -8.21 17.26
C THR A 38 7.81 -8.28 18.77
N GLY A 39 8.78 -7.51 19.26
CA GLY A 39 9.26 -7.65 20.64
C GLY A 39 10.22 -8.83 20.90
N GLY A 40 10.46 -9.71 19.92
CA GLY A 40 11.41 -10.84 20.04
C GLY A 40 12.89 -10.48 19.92
N GLY A 41 13.26 -9.21 20.11
CA GLY A 41 14.67 -8.79 20.05
C GLY A 41 15.31 -8.83 18.67
N LYS A 42 14.52 -8.81 17.58
CA LYS A 42 14.98 -8.82 16.17
C LYS A 42 16.09 -7.82 15.87
N THR A 43 15.91 -6.58 16.30
CA THR A 43 16.87 -5.51 16.05
C THR A 43 18.22 -5.86 16.66
N LEU A 44 18.25 -6.21 17.94
CA LEU A 44 19.49 -6.63 18.59
C LEU A 44 20.06 -7.88 17.91
N ALA A 45 19.23 -8.83 17.49
CA ALA A 45 19.66 -10.02 16.75
C ALA A 45 20.41 -9.67 15.46
N GLY A 46 19.91 -8.70 14.68
CA GLY A 46 20.55 -8.25 13.45
C GLY A 46 21.85 -7.48 13.66
N PHE A 47 21.99 -6.74 14.78
CA PHE A 47 23.19 -5.95 15.09
C PHE A 47 24.21 -6.66 15.97
N LEU A 48 23.85 -7.74 16.67
CA LEU A 48 24.74 -8.46 17.57
C LEU A 48 26.03 -8.94 16.88
N PRO A 49 26.01 -9.51 15.65
CA PRO A 49 27.24 -9.85 14.94
C PRO A 49 28.12 -8.62 14.71
N SER A 50 27.54 -7.51 14.26
CA SER A 50 28.25 -6.25 14.03
C SER A 50 28.89 -5.68 15.28
N LEU A 51 28.17 -5.68 16.41
CA LEU A 51 28.68 -5.17 17.68
C LEU A 51 29.85 -6.02 18.19
N VAL A 52 29.78 -7.34 18.01
CA VAL A 52 30.88 -8.26 18.38
C VAL A 52 32.09 -8.05 17.48
N GLU A 53 31.91 -7.91 16.17
CA GLU A 53 33.00 -7.68 15.20
C GLU A 53 33.68 -6.32 15.42
N LEU A 54 32.90 -5.28 15.73
CA LEU A 54 33.38 -3.93 16.02
C LEU A 54 34.03 -3.76 17.40
N THR A 55 34.18 -4.85 18.17
CA THR A 55 35.12 -4.85 19.32
C THR A 55 36.57 -4.71 18.85
N GLN A 56 36.85 -5.05 17.60
CA GLN A 56 38.13 -4.84 16.95
C GLN A 56 38.07 -3.57 16.09
N PRO A 57 39.18 -2.81 15.98
CA PRO A 57 39.22 -1.63 15.12
C PRO A 57 38.89 -1.97 13.67
N HIS A 58 37.93 -1.25 13.08
CA HIS A 58 37.58 -1.34 11.67
C HIS A 58 37.78 0.02 11.00
N LYS A 59 38.20 0.02 9.74
CA LYS A 59 38.40 1.26 8.98
C LYS A 59 37.23 1.51 8.04
N GLY A 60 36.56 2.64 8.22
CA GLY A 60 35.41 3.03 7.40
C GLY A 60 34.13 2.31 7.85
N MET A 61 33.14 2.22 6.95
CA MET A 61 31.85 1.64 7.30
C MET A 61 31.94 0.11 7.41
N HIS A 62 31.44 -0.42 8.53
CA HIS A 62 31.34 -1.86 8.79
C HIS A 62 29.95 -2.40 8.49
N THR A 63 28.91 -1.67 8.90
CA THR A 63 27.52 -2.14 8.85
C THR A 63 26.59 -1.11 8.22
N LEU A 64 25.76 -1.59 7.30
CA LEU A 64 24.71 -0.82 6.67
C LEU A 64 23.35 -1.38 7.10
N TYR A 65 22.52 -0.54 7.70
CA TYR A 65 21.14 -0.87 8.02
C TYR A 65 20.20 -0.18 7.03
N VAL A 66 19.27 -0.93 6.45
CA VAL A 66 18.30 -0.41 5.49
C VAL A 66 16.89 -0.66 6.01
N SER A 67 16.13 0.42 6.15
CA SER A 67 14.73 0.40 6.60
C SER A 67 13.78 0.91 5.50
N PRO A 68 12.55 0.37 5.40
CA PRO A 68 11.53 0.93 4.51
C PRO A 68 11.05 2.32 4.93
N LEU A 69 11.21 2.72 6.20
CA LEU A 69 10.69 3.96 6.76
C LEU A 69 11.81 4.83 7.36
N LYS A 70 11.75 6.14 7.09
CA LYS A 70 12.68 7.13 7.66
C LYS A 70 12.55 7.24 9.18
N ALA A 71 11.34 7.16 9.72
CA ALA A 71 11.11 7.31 11.16
C ALA A 71 11.83 6.23 11.98
N LEU A 72 11.91 5.01 11.43
CA LEU A 72 12.57 3.87 12.05
C LEU A 72 14.09 4.06 12.17
N THR A 73 14.76 4.77 11.25
CA THR A 73 16.22 4.95 11.34
C THR A 73 16.63 5.77 12.57
N ALA A 74 15.86 6.80 12.93
CA ALA A 74 16.14 7.60 14.12
C ALA A 74 15.94 6.80 15.42
N ASP A 75 14.91 5.95 15.45
CA ASP A 75 14.62 5.13 16.62
C ASP A 75 15.68 4.05 16.85
N ILE A 76 16.07 3.36 15.78
CA ILE A 76 17.14 2.36 15.79
C ILE A 76 18.47 2.97 16.25
N ALA A 77 18.79 4.20 15.83
CA ALA A 77 19.98 4.90 16.31
C ALA A 77 19.99 5.03 17.84
N ARG A 78 18.87 5.45 18.44
CA ARG A 78 18.73 5.59 19.90
C ARG A 78 18.83 4.23 20.60
N ASN A 79 18.16 3.22 20.05
CA ASN A 79 18.15 1.87 20.63
C ASN A 79 19.53 1.20 20.57
N LEU A 80 20.35 1.48 19.56
CA LEU A 80 21.73 1.00 19.44
C LEU A 80 22.73 1.79 20.26
N ALA A 81 22.49 3.08 20.52
CA ALA A 81 23.41 3.90 21.31
C ALA A 81 23.57 3.37 22.74
N ARG A 82 22.51 2.79 23.33
CA ARG A 82 22.54 2.21 24.67
C ARG A 82 23.51 1.02 24.81
N PRO A 83 23.39 -0.08 24.04
CA PRO A 83 24.33 -1.19 24.16
C PRO A 83 25.77 -0.77 23.81
N VAL A 84 25.96 0.14 22.84
CA VAL A 84 27.29 0.68 22.51
C VAL A 84 27.92 1.38 23.71
N ALA A 85 27.17 2.25 24.39
CA ALA A 85 27.64 2.95 25.58
C ALA A 85 27.89 2.00 26.76
N ASP A 86 26.95 1.07 27.03
CA ASP A 86 27.05 0.12 28.15
C ASP A 86 28.23 -0.85 28.00
N LEU A 87 28.61 -1.18 26.77
CA LEU A 87 29.76 -2.04 26.44
C LEU A 87 31.07 -1.26 26.27
N GLY A 88 31.03 0.08 26.32
CA GLY A 88 32.21 0.93 26.15
C GLY A 88 32.81 0.87 24.74
N LEU A 89 31.98 0.65 23.72
CA LEU A 89 32.44 0.52 22.33
C LEU A 89 32.56 1.91 21.67
N GLU A 90 33.69 2.16 20.99
CA GLU A 90 33.91 3.41 20.24
C GLU A 90 33.29 3.35 18.84
N ILE A 91 31.98 3.10 18.75
CA ILE A 91 31.26 2.93 17.49
C ILE A 91 30.50 4.22 17.13
N ARG A 92 30.78 4.77 15.95
CA ARG A 92 30.05 5.90 15.38
C ARG A 92 28.83 5.40 14.60
N ILE A 93 27.64 5.80 15.07
CA ILE A 93 26.34 5.48 14.45
C ILE A 93 25.73 6.75 13.88
N GLU A 94 25.37 6.76 12.59
CA GLU A 94 24.67 7.90 11.99
C GLU A 94 23.58 7.48 11.00
N ASP A 95 22.61 8.37 10.79
CA ASP A 95 21.61 8.20 9.75
C ASP A 95 22.00 8.89 8.43
N ARG A 96 21.53 8.32 7.33
CA ARG A 96 21.60 8.91 5.98
C ARG A 96 20.28 8.72 5.26
N THR A 97 19.46 9.76 5.30
CA THR A 97 18.14 9.82 4.68
C THR A 97 17.99 11.06 3.80
N GLY A 98 16.82 11.24 3.21
CA GLY A 98 16.43 12.50 2.56
C GLY A 98 16.57 13.71 3.49
N ASP A 99 16.41 13.51 4.80
CA ASP A 99 16.31 14.58 5.79
C ASP A 99 17.68 14.97 6.39
N THR A 100 18.71 14.14 6.19
CA THR A 100 20.07 14.40 6.66
C THR A 100 20.64 15.68 6.02
N ARG A 101 21.28 16.53 6.82
CA ARG A 101 21.79 17.85 6.38
C ARG A 101 22.88 17.72 5.33
N ALA A 102 22.95 18.66 4.38
CA ALA A 102 23.93 18.62 3.28
C ALA A 102 25.39 18.54 3.75
N SER A 103 25.74 19.24 4.85
CA SER A 103 27.08 19.21 5.44
C SER A 103 27.45 17.83 6.00
N GLN A 104 26.56 17.24 6.79
CA GLN A 104 26.70 15.86 7.28
C GLN A 104 26.79 14.89 6.11
N LYS A 105 25.96 15.10 5.08
CA LYS A 105 25.96 14.27 3.88
C LYS A 105 27.28 14.30 3.11
N ALA A 106 27.98 15.43 3.12
CA ALA A 106 29.28 15.61 2.49
C ALA A 106 30.39 14.93 3.32
N ARG A 107 30.38 15.10 4.64
CA ARG A 107 31.33 14.42 5.55
C ARG A 107 31.24 12.90 5.40
N GLN A 108 30.02 12.34 5.46
CA GLN A 108 29.78 10.89 5.35
C GLN A 108 30.32 10.26 4.06
N LYS A 109 30.56 11.05 2.99
CA LYS A 109 31.17 10.53 1.74
C LYS A 109 32.67 10.30 1.86
N VAL A 110 33.33 11.05 2.74
CA VAL A 110 34.79 11.04 2.91
C VAL A 110 35.17 10.23 4.15
N ASP A 111 34.38 10.38 5.22
CA ASP A 111 34.55 9.72 6.51
C ASP A 111 33.19 9.12 6.93
N PRO A 112 32.82 7.95 6.39
CA PRO A 112 31.57 7.29 6.73
C PRO A 112 31.60 6.73 8.17
N PRO A 113 30.46 6.66 8.86
CA PRO A 113 30.36 6.05 10.19
C PRO A 113 30.58 4.54 10.14
N ASP A 114 30.88 3.92 11.29
CA ASP A 114 31.01 2.47 11.41
C ASP A 114 29.69 1.76 11.11
N ILE A 115 28.59 2.35 11.60
CA ILE A 115 27.21 1.91 11.33
C ILE A 115 26.41 3.04 10.68
N LEU A 116 25.90 2.79 9.48
CA LEU A 116 25.05 3.74 8.76
C LEU A 116 23.61 3.22 8.66
N LEU A 117 22.64 4.03 9.09
CA LEU A 117 21.21 3.74 9.02
C LEU A 117 20.60 4.50 7.83
N THR A 118 20.00 3.80 6.87
CA THR A 118 19.56 4.43 5.61
C THR A 118 18.24 3.86 5.08
N THR A 119 17.80 4.39 3.93
CA THR A 119 16.64 3.90 3.16
C THR A 119 17.08 3.38 1.79
N PRO A 120 16.30 2.53 1.11
CA PRO A 120 16.63 2.03 -0.23
C PRO A 120 16.98 3.13 -1.25
N GLU A 121 16.27 4.25 -1.20
CA GLU A 121 16.47 5.38 -2.11
C GLU A 121 17.79 6.10 -1.81
N SER A 122 18.10 6.29 -0.53
CA SER A 122 19.34 6.93 -0.08
C SER A 122 20.55 6.04 -0.37
N LEU A 123 20.42 4.72 -0.23
CA LEU A 123 21.42 3.74 -0.65
C LEU A 123 21.69 3.83 -2.16
N SER A 124 20.64 3.79 -2.98
CA SER A 124 20.77 3.87 -4.43
C SER A 124 21.47 5.17 -4.86
N LEU A 125 21.20 6.28 -4.17
CA LEU A 125 21.90 7.54 -4.39
C LEU A 125 23.39 7.46 -4.01
N MET A 126 23.74 6.81 -2.89
CA MET A 126 25.13 6.64 -2.48
C MET A 126 25.92 5.75 -3.45
N LEU A 127 25.31 4.66 -3.92
CA LEU A 127 25.90 3.76 -4.92
C LEU A 127 26.12 4.44 -6.28
N SER A 128 25.34 5.48 -6.60
CA SER A 128 25.48 6.25 -7.84
C SER A 128 26.66 7.24 -7.83
N TYR A 129 27.41 7.37 -6.72
CA TYR A 129 28.56 8.26 -6.62
C TYR A 129 29.86 7.54 -7.01
N GLU A 130 30.79 8.26 -7.62
CA GLU A 130 32.15 7.77 -7.91
C GLU A 130 32.88 7.30 -6.64
N GLN A 131 32.54 7.86 -5.48
CA GLN A 131 33.10 7.48 -4.18
C GLN A 131 32.53 6.16 -3.63
N ALA A 132 31.55 5.53 -4.28
CA ALA A 132 30.92 4.31 -3.77
C ALA A 132 31.93 3.19 -3.40
N PRO A 133 32.98 2.89 -4.19
CA PRO A 133 33.99 1.91 -3.79
C PRO A 133 34.72 2.29 -2.50
N ALA A 134 35.01 3.58 -2.28
CA ALA A 134 35.66 4.06 -1.06
C ALA A 134 34.72 4.03 0.16
N ILE A 135 33.42 4.31 -0.04
CA ILE A 135 32.41 4.30 1.01
C ILE A 135 32.08 2.87 1.46
N PHE A 136 31.92 1.94 0.52
CA PHE A 136 31.38 0.60 0.77
C PHE A 136 32.43 -0.51 0.74
N GLY A 137 33.67 -0.28 0.29
CA GLY A 137 34.66 -1.35 0.13
C GLY A 137 35.07 -2.05 1.44
N GLY A 138 34.85 -1.41 2.60
CA GLY A 138 35.06 -2.00 3.92
C GLY A 138 33.82 -2.68 4.52
N LEU A 139 32.68 -2.68 3.83
CA LEU A 139 31.41 -3.16 4.36
C LEU A 139 31.48 -4.67 4.63
N ARG A 140 31.06 -5.10 5.84
CA ARG A 140 31.01 -6.52 6.24
C ARG A 140 29.60 -7.03 6.45
N ARG A 141 28.69 -6.15 6.90
CA ARG A 141 27.33 -6.54 7.28
C ARG A 141 26.29 -5.61 6.65
N VAL A 142 25.20 -6.19 6.15
CA VAL A 142 23.98 -5.46 5.80
C VAL A 142 22.81 -6.03 6.59
N VAL A 143 22.03 -5.16 7.22
CA VAL A 143 20.77 -5.52 7.90
C VAL A 143 19.62 -4.92 7.12
N LEU A 144 18.72 -5.75 6.61
CA LEU A 144 17.51 -5.35 5.89
C LEU A 144 16.31 -5.53 6.81
N ASP A 145 15.79 -4.43 7.36
CA ASP A 145 14.66 -4.52 8.29
C ASP A 145 13.31 -4.46 7.57
N GLU A 146 12.31 -5.10 8.18
CA GLU A 146 10.95 -5.23 7.66
C GLU A 146 10.93 -5.70 6.18
N LEU A 147 11.80 -6.66 5.84
CA LEU A 147 12.08 -7.06 4.45
C LEU A 147 10.82 -7.47 3.67
N HIS A 148 9.87 -8.13 4.34
CA HIS A 148 8.58 -8.49 3.75
C HIS A 148 7.81 -7.29 3.18
N ALA A 149 7.92 -6.09 3.79
CA ALA A 149 7.26 -4.88 3.30
C ALA A 149 7.96 -4.31 2.05
N LEU A 150 9.26 -4.56 1.90
CA LEU A 150 10.02 -4.16 0.71
C LEU A 150 9.84 -5.15 -0.44
N ALA A 151 9.76 -6.45 -0.14
CA ALA A 151 9.62 -7.52 -1.13
C ALA A 151 8.35 -7.40 -2.01
N GLU A 152 7.34 -6.69 -1.53
CA GLU A 152 6.05 -6.52 -2.22
C GLU A 152 6.01 -5.35 -3.22
N ASN A 153 7.07 -4.53 -3.34
CA ASN A 153 7.05 -3.34 -4.19
C ASN A 153 8.37 -3.04 -4.92
N LYS A 154 8.31 -2.08 -5.85
CA LYS A 154 9.45 -1.65 -6.69
C LYS A 154 10.64 -1.12 -5.87
N ARG A 155 10.44 -0.71 -4.62
CA ARG A 155 11.53 -0.26 -3.73
C ARG A 155 12.41 -1.44 -3.31
N GLY A 156 11.80 -2.59 -3.06
CA GLY A 156 12.53 -3.83 -2.80
C GLY A 156 13.36 -4.28 -4.00
N ASP A 157 12.84 -4.20 -5.22
CA ASP A 157 13.60 -4.58 -6.41
C ASP A 157 14.85 -3.71 -6.58
N GLN A 158 14.69 -2.40 -6.42
CA GLN A 158 15.80 -1.46 -6.44
C GLN A 158 16.82 -1.74 -5.31
N LEU A 159 16.35 -2.13 -4.12
CA LEU A 159 17.22 -2.53 -3.01
C LEU A 159 18.01 -3.79 -3.36
N MET A 160 17.39 -4.81 -3.96
CA MET A 160 18.07 -6.05 -4.33
C MET A 160 19.12 -5.80 -5.42
N LEU A 161 18.85 -4.93 -6.39
CA LEU A 161 19.87 -4.48 -7.36
C LEU A 161 21.00 -3.71 -6.67
N GLY A 162 20.67 -2.84 -5.70
CA GLY A 162 21.69 -2.17 -4.88
C GLY A 162 22.53 -3.15 -4.06
N LEU A 163 21.93 -4.23 -3.57
CA LEU A 163 22.62 -5.29 -2.83
C LEU A 163 23.58 -6.08 -3.72
N ALA A 164 23.17 -6.41 -4.94
CA ALA A 164 24.05 -7.01 -5.95
C ALA A 164 25.30 -6.13 -6.18
N ARG A 165 25.09 -4.82 -6.32
CA ARG A 165 26.20 -3.87 -6.45
C ARG A 165 27.10 -3.82 -5.22
N LEU A 166 26.52 -3.85 -4.02
CA LEU A 166 27.29 -3.88 -2.76
C LEU A 166 28.19 -5.12 -2.68
N ARG A 167 27.72 -6.29 -3.14
CA ARG A 167 28.55 -7.52 -3.18
C ARG A 167 29.74 -7.40 -4.12
N THR A 168 29.58 -6.71 -5.26
CA THR A 168 30.71 -6.41 -6.16
C THR A 168 31.75 -5.51 -5.48
N LEU A 169 31.30 -4.55 -4.67
CA LEU A 169 32.19 -3.62 -3.96
C LEU A 169 32.81 -4.24 -2.68
N ALA A 170 32.10 -5.15 -2.04
CA ALA A 170 32.48 -5.83 -0.80
C ALA A 170 32.15 -7.34 -0.88
N PRO A 171 33.07 -8.17 -1.41
CA PRO A 171 32.82 -9.59 -1.65
C PRO A 171 32.56 -10.43 -0.40
N ASP A 172 33.09 -10.04 0.77
CA ASP A 172 32.91 -10.75 2.04
C ASP A 172 31.63 -10.31 2.79
N LEU A 173 30.72 -9.60 2.12
CA LEU A 173 29.50 -9.07 2.71
C LEU A 173 28.54 -10.20 3.14
N ILE A 174 28.07 -10.14 4.40
CA ILE A 174 26.99 -10.98 4.90
C ILE A 174 25.72 -10.14 5.10
N VAL A 175 24.59 -10.64 4.60
CA VAL A 175 23.30 -9.94 4.64
C VAL A 175 22.33 -10.65 5.58
N THR A 176 21.73 -9.89 6.48
CA THR A 176 20.67 -10.36 7.38
C THR A 176 19.37 -9.66 7.03
N GLY A 177 18.36 -10.41 6.60
CA GLY A 177 16.98 -9.96 6.48
C GLY A 177 16.23 -10.17 7.80
N LEU A 178 15.47 -9.16 8.23
CA LEU A 178 14.60 -9.25 9.40
C LEU A 178 13.15 -9.15 8.96
N SER A 179 12.28 -10.02 9.48
CA SER A 179 10.83 -9.93 9.24
C SER A 179 10.03 -10.48 10.41
N ALA A 180 8.85 -9.89 10.62
CA ALA A 180 7.93 -10.31 11.67
C ALA A 180 7.06 -11.49 11.26
N THR A 181 6.36 -11.31 10.14
CA THR A 181 5.32 -12.21 9.66
C THR A 181 5.45 -12.39 8.16
N VAL A 182 5.67 -13.63 7.75
CA VAL A 182 5.88 -14.02 6.37
C VAL A 182 5.08 -15.30 6.14
N GLU A 183 4.25 -15.30 5.10
CA GLU A 183 3.50 -16.48 4.66
C GLU A 183 4.45 -17.56 4.14
N ASP A 184 5.36 -17.17 3.25
CA ASP A 184 6.36 -18.04 2.62
C ASP A 184 7.78 -17.51 2.87
N PRO A 185 8.44 -17.95 3.96
CA PRO A 185 9.81 -17.58 4.27
C PRO A 185 10.82 -17.97 3.19
N ASP A 186 10.61 -19.10 2.49
CA ASP A 186 11.52 -19.59 1.46
C ASP A 186 11.50 -18.69 0.23
N ARG A 187 10.31 -18.18 -0.14
CA ARG A 187 10.19 -17.16 -1.18
C ARG A 187 10.92 -15.87 -0.81
N LEU A 188 10.79 -15.42 0.44
CA LEU A 188 11.47 -14.20 0.90
C LEU A 188 12.99 -14.41 0.97
N ALA A 189 13.45 -15.61 1.32
CA ALA A 189 14.85 -16.00 1.22
C ALA A 189 15.34 -16.00 -0.24
N GLY A 190 14.53 -16.50 -1.17
CA GLY A 190 14.79 -16.45 -2.61
C GLY A 190 14.86 -15.01 -3.15
N PHE A 191 14.03 -14.11 -2.62
CA PHE A 191 14.09 -12.68 -2.93
C PHE A 191 15.44 -12.05 -2.55
N MET A 192 16.09 -12.53 -1.48
CA MET A 192 17.45 -12.13 -1.09
C MET A 192 18.57 -12.78 -1.92
N GLY A 193 18.24 -13.71 -2.82
CA GLY A 193 19.23 -14.51 -3.55
C GLY A 193 19.58 -15.86 -2.90
N GLY A 194 18.76 -16.35 -1.95
CA GLY A 194 18.90 -17.68 -1.35
C GLY A 194 19.45 -17.69 0.08
N ALA A 195 18.91 -16.85 0.96
CA ALA A 195 19.33 -16.78 2.36
C ALA A 195 18.88 -18.00 3.20
N ARG A 196 19.64 -18.35 4.24
CA ARG A 196 19.21 -19.36 5.23
C ARG A 196 18.09 -18.80 6.11
N VAL A 197 16.95 -19.48 6.18
CA VAL A 197 15.86 -19.10 7.09
C VAL A 197 16.18 -19.53 8.52
N ILE A 198 16.02 -18.60 9.47
CA ILE A 198 16.11 -18.81 10.92
C ILE A 198 14.77 -18.40 11.52
N ASN A 199 14.13 -19.31 12.24
CA ASN A 199 12.86 -19.04 12.91
C ASN A 199 13.12 -18.86 14.41
N ALA A 200 12.69 -17.73 14.96
CA ALA A 200 12.59 -17.57 16.41
C ALA A 200 11.34 -18.26 16.95
N ASP A 201 11.31 -18.49 18.26
CA ASP A 201 10.09 -18.87 18.96
C ASP A 201 8.99 -17.80 18.68
N PRO A 202 7.79 -18.21 18.22
CA PRO A 202 6.68 -17.29 17.99
C PRO A 202 6.17 -16.60 19.27
N GLY A 203 6.52 -17.10 20.46
CA GLY A 203 6.02 -16.57 21.74
C GLY A 203 4.58 -17.01 22.03
N PRO A 204 3.95 -16.43 23.06
CA PRO A 204 2.58 -16.76 23.44
C PRO A 204 1.57 -16.33 22.38
N ASP A 205 0.48 -17.10 22.22
CA ASP A 205 -0.60 -16.73 21.32
C ASP A 205 -1.22 -15.38 21.74
N PRO A 206 -1.54 -14.49 20.78
CA PRO A 206 -2.08 -13.17 21.09
C PRO A 206 -3.52 -13.23 21.63
N ASP A 207 -3.85 -12.35 22.59
CA ASP A 207 -5.23 -12.16 23.08
C ASP A 207 -5.99 -11.24 22.10
N ILE A 208 -6.58 -11.85 21.07
CA ILE A 208 -7.32 -11.16 20.03
C ILE A 208 -8.79 -11.58 20.06
N ALA A 209 -9.68 -10.59 20.12
CA ALA A 209 -11.12 -10.80 20.10
C ALA A 209 -11.86 -9.64 19.44
N MET A 210 -13.13 -9.88 19.10
CA MET A 210 -14.06 -8.79 18.81
C MET A 210 -14.27 -7.95 20.08
N LEU A 211 -14.32 -6.63 19.94
CA LEU A 211 -14.75 -5.77 21.04
C LEU A 211 -16.22 -6.06 21.35
N ARG A 212 -16.54 -6.27 22.63
CA ARG A 212 -17.94 -6.36 23.05
C ARG A 212 -18.53 -4.97 23.08
N THR A 213 -19.53 -4.72 22.25
CA THR A 213 -20.17 -3.41 22.10
C THR A 213 -21.60 -3.45 22.63
N ALA A 214 -22.06 -2.34 23.22
CA ALA A 214 -23.44 -2.24 23.71
C ALA A 214 -24.48 -2.24 22.58
N ARG A 215 -24.07 -1.81 21.38
CA ARG A 215 -24.90 -1.77 20.17
C ARG A 215 -24.31 -2.69 19.10
N SER A 216 -25.19 -3.31 18.32
CA SER A 216 -24.82 -4.04 17.11
C SER A 216 -24.22 -3.14 16.04
N ALA A 217 -23.37 -3.72 15.20
CA ALA A 217 -22.85 -3.04 14.02
C ALA A 217 -24.01 -2.62 13.07
N PRO A 218 -23.97 -1.40 12.51
CA PRO A 218 -24.99 -0.93 11.58
C PRO A 218 -24.92 -1.67 10.24
N TRP A 219 -25.94 -1.51 9.39
CA TRP A 219 -25.97 -2.15 8.08
C TRP A 219 -24.88 -1.63 7.14
N SER A 220 -24.60 -0.32 7.15
CA SER A 220 -23.56 0.31 6.32
C SER A 220 -22.92 1.50 7.04
N GLY A 221 -21.83 2.03 6.46
CA GLY A 221 -21.41 3.43 6.64
C GLY A 221 -20.96 3.89 8.02
N GLY A 222 -20.86 2.99 9.01
CA GLY A 222 -20.75 3.38 10.41
C GLY A 222 -19.37 3.77 10.92
N GLY A 223 -18.27 3.53 10.18
CA GLY A 223 -16.90 3.90 10.59
C GLY A 223 -16.46 3.47 12.01
N GLY A 224 -17.17 2.53 12.63
CA GLY A 224 -17.03 2.18 14.05
C GLY A 224 -17.65 3.17 15.06
N HIS A 225 -18.29 4.26 14.61
CA HIS A 225 -18.84 5.32 15.46
C HIS A 225 -19.80 4.82 16.55
N TYR A 226 -20.57 3.76 16.26
CA TYR A 226 -21.50 3.16 17.22
C TYR A 226 -20.81 2.61 18.48
N ALA A 227 -19.52 2.26 18.38
CA ALA A 227 -18.71 1.65 19.42
C ALA A 227 -17.81 2.64 20.17
N VAL A 228 -17.88 3.94 19.88
CA VAL A 228 -17.03 4.96 20.53
C VAL A 228 -17.06 4.88 22.06
N PRO A 229 -18.23 4.75 22.73
CA PRO A 229 -18.26 4.61 24.19
C PRO A 229 -17.50 3.37 24.69
N ASP A 230 -17.66 2.23 24.01
CA ASP A 230 -16.99 0.98 24.35
C ASP A 230 -15.47 1.06 24.11
N VAL A 231 -15.06 1.77 23.05
CA VAL A 231 -13.65 2.05 22.73
C VAL A 231 -13.02 2.95 23.80
N LEU A 232 -13.71 4.02 24.24
CA LEU A 232 -13.24 4.90 25.31
C LEU A 232 -13.07 4.15 26.63
N ALA A 233 -14.00 3.25 26.96
CA ALA A 233 -13.89 2.39 28.14
C ALA A 233 -12.65 1.48 28.09
N GLU A 234 -12.30 0.93 26.93
CA GLU A 234 -11.07 0.14 26.78
C GLU A 234 -9.80 1.00 26.87
N ILE A 235 -9.81 2.23 26.31
CA ILE A 235 -8.69 3.18 26.44
C ILE A 235 -8.46 3.53 27.91
N ALA A 236 -9.53 3.75 28.68
CA ALA A 236 -9.44 4.06 30.10
C ALA A 236 -8.82 2.91 30.92
N ARG A 237 -9.03 1.65 30.50
CA ARG A 237 -8.48 0.44 31.14
C ARG A 237 -7.06 0.10 30.72
N ALA A 238 -6.65 0.48 29.52
CA ALA A 238 -5.32 0.21 28.96
C ALA A 238 -4.32 1.33 29.31
N THR A 239 -3.04 1.01 29.42
CA THR A 239 -1.98 2.00 29.64
C THR A 239 -1.85 2.93 28.44
N THR A 240 -1.68 2.35 27.25
CA THR A 240 -1.55 3.09 26.00
C THR A 240 -2.15 2.28 24.86
N THR A 241 -3.08 2.90 24.12
CA THR A 241 -3.83 2.25 23.03
C THR A 241 -3.44 2.81 21.67
N ILE A 242 -3.19 1.95 20.67
CA ILE A 242 -3.16 2.38 19.27
C ILE A 242 -4.48 1.96 18.60
N ILE A 243 -5.17 2.92 18.00
CA ILE A 243 -6.43 2.69 17.28
C ILE A 243 -6.17 2.81 15.78
N PHE A 244 -6.21 1.69 15.06
CA PHE A 244 -5.98 1.66 13.62
C PHE A 244 -7.28 1.86 12.82
N MET A 245 -7.22 2.80 11.88
CA MET A 245 -8.18 2.98 10.80
C MET A 245 -7.59 2.57 9.45
N ASN A 246 -8.46 2.23 8.51
CA ASN A 246 -8.04 1.85 7.17
C ASN A 246 -7.77 3.06 6.25
N THR A 247 -8.43 4.20 6.49
CA THR A 247 -8.27 5.40 5.66
C THR A 247 -8.04 6.65 6.50
N ARG A 248 -7.41 7.67 5.89
CA ARG A 248 -7.13 8.96 6.54
C ARG A 248 -8.42 9.69 6.91
N ALA A 249 -9.39 9.70 6.00
CA ALA A 249 -10.71 10.28 6.25
C ALA A 249 -11.43 9.62 7.43
N GLN A 250 -11.40 8.29 7.53
CA GLN A 250 -11.97 7.58 8.68
C GLN A 250 -11.23 7.89 9.98
N ALA A 251 -9.91 8.04 9.96
CA ALA A 251 -9.13 8.47 11.14
C ALA A 251 -9.56 9.84 11.66
N GLU A 252 -9.73 10.82 10.79
CA GLU A 252 -10.21 12.14 11.18
C GLU A 252 -11.64 12.09 11.74
N LEU A 253 -12.57 11.43 11.03
CA LEU A 253 -13.96 11.32 11.46
C LEU A 253 -14.10 10.57 12.79
N PHE A 254 -13.40 9.45 12.94
CA PHE A 254 -13.44 8.65 14.16
C PHE A 254 -12.81 9.39 15.34
N PHE A 255 -11.70 10.12 15.11
CA PHE A 255 -11.09 10.98 16.12
C PHE A 255 -12.04 12.10 16.58
N GLN A 256 -12.76 12.74 15.65
CA GLN A 256 -13.79 13.73 16.01
C GLN A 256 -14.91 13.12 16.85
N ALA A 257 -15.37 11.91 16.51
CA ALA A 257 -16.42 11.23 17.25
C ALA A 257 -15.97 10.78 18.65
N ILE A 258 -14.72 10.33 18.80
CA ILE A 258 -14.08 10.09 20.10
C ILE A 258 -14.05 11.39 20.89
N TRP A 259 -13.54 12.48 20.30
CA TRP A 259 -13.37 13.76 20.98
C TRP A 259 -14.70 14.31 21.51
N ALA A 260 -15.76 14.17 20.72
CA ALA A 260 -17.10 14.62 21.10
C ALA A 260 -17.73 13.86 22.28
N GLN A 261 -17.22 12.67 22.61
CA GLN A 261 -17.74 11.79 23.67
C GLN A 261 -16.69 11.51 24.76
N ASN A 262 -15.54 12.17 24.74
CA ASN A 262 -14.43 11.97 25.67
C ASN A 262 -14.63 12.81 26.95
N ASP A 263 -15.66 12.48 27.73
CA ASP A 263 -16.03 13.22 28.95
C ASP A 263 -14.90 13.23 30.00
N ASP A 264 -14.09 12.16 30.03
CA ASP A 264 -12.96 11.99 30.94
C ASP A 264 -11.69 12.75 30.52
N ASN A 265 -11.72 13.47 29.39
CA ASN A 265 -10.58 14.21 28.83
C ASN A 265 -9.31 13.37 28.68
N LEU A 266 -9.46 12.11 28.28
CA LEU A 266 -8.31 11.23 28.02
C LEU A 266 -7.41 11.87 26.94
N PRO A 267 -6.08 11.90 27.13
CA PRO A 267 -5.18 12.49 26.15
C PRO A 267 -5.06 11.56 24.94
N ILE A 268 -5.71 11.94 23.84
CA ILE A 268 -5.79 11.16 22.60
C ILE A 268 -5.23 11.98 21.43
N GLY A 269 -4.31 11.39 20.68
CA GLY A 269 -3.69 12.00 19.49
C GLY A 269 -4.24 11.45 18.16
N LEU A 270 -3.92 12.13 17.07
CA LEU A 270 -4.21 11.71 15.69
C LEU A 270 -2.91 11.62 14.89
N HIS A 271 -2.73 10.54 14.11
CA HIS A 271 -1.52 10.30 13.33
C HIS A 271 -1.79 9.70 11.94
N HIS A 272 -1.50 10.46 10.87
CA HIS A 272 -1.49 9.95 9.49
C HIS A 272 -0.58 10.77 8.58
N GLY A 273 -0.23 10.20 7.42
CA GLY A 273 0.76 10.78 6.50
C GLY A 273 0.42 12.17 5.93
N SER A 274 -0.87 12.55 5.88
CA SER A 274 -1.29 13.90 5.44
C SER A 274 -1.07 14.99 6.50
N LEU A 275 -0.73 14.65 7.74
CA LEU A 275 -0.44 15.65 8.77
C LEU A 275 0.93 16.30 8.55
N ALA A 276 1.02 17.59 8.88
CA ALA A 276 2.28 18.32 8.89
C ALA A 276 3.34 17.61 9.74
N ARG A 277 4.60 17.67 9.30
CA ARG A 277 5.72 16.99 9.97
C ARG A 277 5.77 17.31 11.46
N ASP A 278 5.68 18.59 11.82
CA ASP A 278 5.77 19.03 13.21
C ASP A 278 4.60 18.52 14.06
N ALA A 279 3.42 18.30 13.46
CA ALA A 279 2.30 17.67 14.16
C ALA A 279 2.57 16.19 14.43
N ARG A 280 3.09 15.44 13.44
CA ARG A 280 3.46 14.03 13.62
C ARG A 280 4.54 13.86 14.69
N GLN A 281 5.61 14.65 14.62
CA GLN A 281 6.71 14.59 15.59
C GLN A 281 6.26 14.89 17.02
N ARG A 282 5.32 15.83 17.21
CA ARG A 282 4.74 16.09 18.54
C ARG A 282 3.96 14.90 19.08
N VAL A 283 3.15 14.24 18.25
CA VAL A 283 2.40 13.04 18.65
C VAL A 283 3.37 11.89 18.96
N GLU A 284 4.36 11.65 18.11
CA GLU A 284 5.41 10.63 18.32
C GLU A 284 6.18 10.87 19.63
N ALA A 285 6.55 12.12 19.93
CA ALA A 285 7.26 12.48 21.15
C ALA A 285 6.38 12.32 22.40
N ALA A 286 5.13 12.80 22.38
CA ALA A 286 4.19 12.66 23.48
C ALA A 286 3.88 11.18 23.79
N MET A 287 3.79 10.35 22.73
CA MET A 287 3.58 8.92 22.88
C MET A 287 4.82 8.23 23.49
N ALA A 288 6.02 8.57 23.01
CA ALA A 288 7.27 8.07 23.60
C ALA A 288 7.49 8.50 25.06
N ALA A 289 6.97 9.67 25.45
CA ALA A 289 6.99 10.17 26.83
C ALA A 289 5.89 9.56 27.72
N GLY A 290 4.97 8.75 27.17
CA GLY A 290 3.85 8.18 27.92
C GLY A 290 2.75 9.20 28.28
N GLU A 291 2.69 10.34 27.58
CA GLU A 291 1.73 11.42 27.84
C GLU A 291 0.36 11.16 27.19
N LEU A 292 0.28 10.23 26.24
CA LEU A 292 -0.95 9.87 25.53
C LEU A 292 -1.52 8.54 26.01
N ARG A 293 -2.84 8.51 26.21
CA ARG A 293 -3.60 7.27 26.48
C ARG A 293 -4.00 6.56 25.21
N ALA A 294 -4.19 7.28 24.11
CA ALA A 294 -4.37 6.66 22.81
C ALA A 294 -3.89 7.50 21.64
N VAL A 295 -3.65 6.84 20.50
CA VAL A 295 -3.44 7.49 19.20
C VAL A 295 -4.34 6.84 18.17
N VAL A 296 -5.17 7.65 17.49
CA VAL A 296 -5.91 7.24 16.29
C VAL A 296 -4.96 7.36 15.10
N ALA A 297 -4.71 6.25 14.40
CA ALA A 297 -3.73 6.19 13.34
C ALA A 297 -4.21 5.43 12.10
N THR A 298 -3.54 5.69 10.98
CA THR A 298 -3.67 4.87 9.76
C THR A 298 -2.48 3.91 9.65
N GLY A 299 -2.26 3.33 8.47
CA GLY A 299 -1.08 2.52 8.18
C GLY A 299 0.27 3.23 8.35
N SER A 300 0.27 4.53 8.64
CA SER A 300 1.48 5.26 9.05
C SER A 300 2.20 4.66 10.25
N LEU A 301 1.49 3.91 11.11
CA LEU A 301 2.05 3.26 12.30
C LEU A 301 2.01 1.71 12.21
N ASP A 302 1.72 1.14 11.03
CA ASP A 302 1.72 -0.33 10.85
C ASP A 302 3.14 -0.91 11.06
N LEU A 303 4.17 -0.12 10.73
CA LEU A 303 5.57 -0.54 10.67
C LEU A 303 6.49 0.35 11.52
N GLY A 304 7.52 -0.27 12.11
CA GLY A 304 8.76 0.39 12.53
C GLY A 304 8.84 1.16 13.85
N ILE A 305 7.76 1.69 14.46
CA ILE A 305 7.94 2.41 15.74
C ILE A 305 7.68 1.47 16.92
N ASP A 306 8.66 1.32 17.80
CA ASP A 306 8.54 0.58 19.06
C ASP A 306 8.19 1.55 20.20
N TRP A 307 6.97 1.44 20.70
CA TRP A 307 6.54 2.13 21.90
C TRP A 307 6.24 1.09 22.97
N GLY A 308 7.25 0.76 23.77
CA GLY A 308 7.18 -0.31 24.77
C GLY A 308 6.07 -0.17 25.84
N ALA A 309 5.32 0.94 25.87
CA ALA A 309 4.18 1.17 26.74
C ALA A 309 2.82 0.75 26.14
N VAL A 310 2.75 0.48 24.82
CA VAL A 310 1.49 0.09 24.17
C VAL A 310 1.10 -1.30 24.62
N ASP A 311 -0.06 -1.42 25.27
CA ASP A 311 -0.59 -2.68 25.80
C ASP A 311 -1.94 -3.06 25.19
N LEU A 312 -2.50 -2.21 24.31
CA LEU A 312 -3.72 -2.50 23.57
C LEU A 312 -3.66 -1.95 22.14
N VAL A 313 -4.08 -2.78 21.18
CA VAL A 313 -4.38 -2.35 19.81
C VAL A 313 -5.88 -2.50 19.54
N ILE A 314 -6.51 -1.46 19.00
CA ILE A 314 -7.89 -1.50 18.53
C ILE A 314 -7.90 -1.34 17.01
N GLN A 315 -8.36 -2.35 16.29
CA GLN A 315 -8.58 -2.29 14.85
C GLN A 315 -10.04 -1.90 14.59
N VAL A 316 -10.29 -0.74 13.99
CA VAL A 316 -11.64 -0.31 13.61
C VAL A 316 -11.84 -0.46 12.10
N GLY A 317 -12.97 -1.07 11.76
CA GLY A 317 -13.22 -1.65 10.47
C GLY A 317 -12.50 -2.98 10.29
N ALA A 318 -13.00 -3.82 9.39
CA ALA A 318 -12.37 -5.09 9.09
C ALA A 318 -10.94 -4.89 8.53
N PRO A 319 -10.00 -5.81 8.82
CA PRO A 319 -8.58 -5.61 8.53
C PRO A 319 -8.23 -5.65 7.04
N LYS A 320 -9.12 -6.20 6.19
CA LYS A 320 -8.94 -6.45 4.75
C LYS A 320 -7.87 -7.49 4.40
N ASN A 321 -6.82 -7.62 5.19
CA ASN A 321 -5.87 -8.72 5.13
C ASN A 321 -5.40 -9.14 6.54
N VAL A 322 -5.30 -10.44 6.75
CA VAL A 322 -4.83 -11.12 7.95
C VAL A 322 -3.39 -10.74 8.26
N LYS A 323 -2.51 -10.70 7.24
CA LYS A 323 -1.09 -10.35 7.42
C LYS A 323 -0.90 -9.01 8.15
N ARG A 324 -1.67 -7.99 7.73
CA ARG A 324 -1.63 -6.66 8.34
C ARG A 324 -2.26 -6.63 9.71
N LEU A 325 -3.35 -7.39 9.92
CA LEU A 325 -3.92 -7.55 11.25
C LEU A 325 -2.84 -8.04 12.22
N VAL A 326 -2.10 -9.09 11.86
CA VAL A 326 -1.01 -9.61 12.72
C VAL A 326 0.09 -8.57 12.93
N GLN A 327 0.50 -7.83 11.90
CA GLN A 327 1.49 -6.75 12.03
C GLN A 327 1.03 -5.65 13.00
N ARG A 328 -0.22 -5.21 12.89
CA ARG A 328 -0.83 -4.20 13.77
C ARG A 328 -0.90 -4.70 15.20
N ILE A 329 -1.32 -5.95 15.40
CA ILE A 329 -1.44 -6.56 16.73
C ILE A 329 -0.08 -6.70 17.39
N GLY A 330 0.97 -7.01 16.63
CA GLY A 330 2.33 -7.04 17.13
C GLY A 330 2.83 -5.70 17.70
N ARG A 331 2.11 -4.59 17.50
CA ARG A 331 2.40 -3.30 18.16
C ARG A 331 1.97 -3.25 19.62
N ALA A 332 1.06 -4.13 20.04
CA ALA A 332 0.71 -4.29 21.45
C ALA A 332 1.70 -5.22 22.14
N ASN A 333 2.23 -4.76 23.27
CA ASN A 333 3.05 -5.50 24.22
C ASN A 333 4.33 -6.08 23.61
N HIS A 334 5.35 -5.23 23.45
CA HIS A 334 6.68 -5.54 22.91
C HIS A 334 7.58 -6.41 23.84
N ARG A 335 6.97 -7.22 24.72
CA ARG A 335 7.69 -8.13 25.62
C ARG A 335 7.57 -9.56 25.08
N TYR A 336 8.71 -10.23 24.90
CA TYR A 336 8.78 -11.60 24.38
C TYR A 336 7.87 -12.62 25.09
N ASN A 337 7.62 -12.43 26.40
CA ASN A 337 6.87 -13.37 27.24
C ASN A 337 5.44 -12.90 27.59
N ALA A 338 4.89 -11.88 26.93
CA ALA A 338 3.53 -11.41 27.19
C ALA A 338 2.70 -11.41 25.90
N PRO A 339 1.43 -11.87 25.94
CA PRO A 339 0.59 -11.87 24.76
C PRO A 339 0.27 -10.44 24.32
N SER A 340 0.35 -10.17 23.02
CA SER A 340 -0.20 -8.96 22.42
C SER A 340 -1.72 -8.96 22.58
N ARG A 341 -2.28 -7.88 23.13
CA ARG A 341 -3.74 -7.73 23.30
C ARG A 341 -4.31 -6.85 22.20
N ALA A 342 -5.34 -7.34 21.52
CA ALA A 342 -6.02 -6.58 20.50
C ALA A 342 -7.53 -6.80 20.47
N ARG A 343 -8.26 -5.75 20.07
CA ARG A 343 -9.72 -5.77 19.90
C ARG A 343 -10.10 -5.29 18.51
N ILE A 344 -11.07 -5.94 17.90
CA ILE A 344 -11.56 -5.59 16.56
C ILE A 344 -12.98 -5.02 16.67
N VAL A 345 -13.21 -3.88 16.02
CA VAL A 345 -14.51 -3.20 15.94
C VAL A 345 -14.97 -3.19 14.47
N PRO A 346 -15.95 -4.01 14.07
CA PRO A 346 -16.43 -4.02 12.69
C PRO A 346 -17.18 -2.72 12.40
N ALA A 347 -17.06 -2.15 11.20
CA ALA A 347 -17.74 -0.90 10.85
C ALA A 347 -19.18 -1.12 10.37
N ASN A 348 -19.51 -2.32 9.91
CA ASN A 348 -20.84 -2.72 9.44
C ASN A 348 -21.06 -4.24 9.60
N ARG A 349 -22.26 -4.73 9.27
CA ARG A 349 -22.64 -6.15 9.42
C ARG A 349 -21.82 -7.12 8.58
N PHE A 350 -21.48 -6.80 7.34
CA PHE A 350 -20.62 -7.68 6.54
C PHE A 350 -19.22 -7.79 7.15
N GLU A 351 -18.71 -6.68 7.66
CA GLU A 351 -17.42 -6.65 8.34
C GLU A 351 -17.39 -7.47 9.62
N VAL A 352 -18.53 -7.74 10.28
CA VAL A 352 -18.58 -8.69 11.40
C VAL A 352 -18.09 -10.07 10.95
N ILE A 353 -18.61 -10.56 9.82
CA ILE A 353 -18.24 -11.86 9.26
C ILE A 353 -16.77 -11.85 8.83
N GLU A 354 -16.31 -10.77 8.18
CA GLU A 354 -14.90 -10.59 7.81
C GLU A 354 -13.98 -10.61 9.03
N CYS A 355 -14.35 -9.95 10.12
CA CYS A 355 -13.55 -9.94 11.35
C CYS A 355 -13.50 -11.32 12.00
N VAL A 356 -14.61 -12.06 12.05
CA VAL A 356 -14.62 -13.44 12.57
C VAL A 356 -13.77 -14.36 11.70
N ALA A 357 -13.85 -14.24 10.38
CA ALA A 357 -13.02 -14.99 9.44
C ALA A 357 -11.52 -14.66 9.60
N ALA A 358 -11.17 -13.38 9.77
CA ALA A 358 -9.80 -12.95 10.01
C ALA A 358 -9.26 -13.47 11.35
N LEU A 359 -10.06 -13.44 12.42
CA LEU A 359 -9.67 -14.01 13.72
C LEU A 359 -9.42 -15.52 13.64
N ALA A 360 -10.24 -16.25 12.88
CA ALA A 360 -10.01 -17.67 12.62
C ALA A 360 -8.70 -17.90 11.86
N ALA A 361 -8.45 -17.11 10.80
CA ALA A 361 -7.21 -17.21 10.02
C ALA A 361 -5.95 -16.93 10.86
N VAL A 362 -5.98 -15.93 11.76
CA VAL A 362 -4.87 -15.66 12.68
C VAL A 362 -4.60 -16.87 13.60
N ARG A 363 -5.66 -17.48 14.15
CA ARG A 363 -5.52 -18.67 15.02
C ARG A 363 -4.97 -19.88 14.27
N GLU A 364 -5.33 -20.02 13.00
CA GLU A 364 -4.85 -21.07 12.10
C GLU A 364 -3.47 -20.78 11.51
N ARG A 365 -2.92 -19.58 11.75
CA ARG A 365 -1.65 -19.08 11.16
C ARG A 365 -1.67 -19.06 9.62
N ASP A 366 -2.84 -18.87 9.04
CA ASP A 366 -3.04 -18.72 7.60
C ASP A 366 -2.98 -17.23 7.22
N LEU A 367 -1.85 -16.81 6.62
CA LEU A 367 -1.58 -15.42 6.26
C LEU A 367 -1.79 -15.21 4.77
N ASP A 368 -2.38 -14.07 4.38
CA ASP A 368 -2.52 -13.74 2.96
C ASP A 368 -1.18 -13.35 2.31
N GLY A 369 -1.03 -13.74 1.04
CA GLY A 369 -0.09 -13.15 0.11
C GLY A 369 -0.34 -13.63 -1.31
N ASP A 370 0.05 -12.77 -2.26
CA ASP A 370 -0.03 -13.07 -3.69
C ASP A 370 1.38 -13.28 -4.25
N PRO A 371 1.56 -14.24 -5.17
CA PRO A 371 2.84 -14.46 -5.78
C PRO A 371 3.27 -13.26 -6.63
N ARG A 372 4.28 -12.53 -6.17
CA ARG A 372 4.96 -11.52 -6.97
C ARG A 372 5.75 -12.14 -8.12
N GLY A 373 5.51 -11.66 -9.34
CA GLY A 373 6.28 -12.01 -10.54
C GLY A 373 7.71 -11.42 -10.56
N PRO A 374 8.42 -11.53 -11.69
CA PRO A 374 9.80 -11.06 -11.80
C PRO A 374 9.93 -9.55 -11.61
N GLY A 375 11.15 -9.13 -11.26
CA GLY A 375 11.54 -7.74 -11.07
C GLY A 375 11.23 -6.90 -12.32
N PRO A 376 10.66 -5.70 -12.17
CA PRO A 376 10.22 -4.89 -13.30
C PRO A 376 11.41 -4.22 -14.01
N LEU A 377 11.33 -4.13 -15.34
CA LEU A 377 12.44 -3.68 -16.18
C LEU A 377 12.67 -2.15 -16.12
N ASP A 378 11.67 -1.36 -15.75
CA ASP A 378 11.83 0.09 -15.57
C ASP A 378 12.78 0.43 -14.42
N VAL A 379 12.72 -0.35 -13.33
CA VAL A 379 13.66 -0.27 -12.21
C VAL A 379 15.08 -0.67 -12.65
N LEU A 380 15.22 -1.68 -13.52
CA LEU A 380 16.50 -2.06 -14.09
C LEU A 380 17.08 -0.93 -14.96
N CYS A 381 16.27 -0.30 -15.82
CA CYS A 381 16.71 0.87 -16.60
C CYS A 381 17.25 1.99 -15.71
N GLN A 382 16.56 2.30 -14.60
CA GLN A 382 17.04 3.27 -13.62
C GLN A 382 18.38 2.82 -13.03
N HIS A 383 18.50 1.57 -12.62
CA HIS A 383 19.73 1.04 -12.02
C HIS A 383 20.92 1.16 -12.98
N ILE A 384 20.77 0.82 -14.26
CA ILE A 384 21.82 0.98 -15.28
C ILE A 384 22.29 2.44 -15.38
N LEU A 385 21.36 3.39 -15.40
CA LEU A 385 21.69 4.83 -15.44
C LEU A 385 22.45 5.27 -14.18
N LEU A 386 22.09 4.75 -13.01
CA LEU A 386 22.78 5.05 -11.75
C LEU A 386 24.17 4.44 -11.69
N THR A 387 24.36 3.24 -12.22
CA THR A 387 25.68 2.62 -12.38
C THR A 387 26.58 3.48 -13.27
N ALA A 388 26.04 3.99 -14.40
CA ALA A 388 26.75 4.92 -15.26
C ALA A 388 27.12 6.25 -14.56
N CYS A 389 26.30 6.71 -13.61
CA CYS A 389 26.59 7.89 -12.80
C CYS A 389 27.78 7.70 -11.85
N ALA A 390 28.04 6.46 -11.43
CA ALA A 390 29.16 6.11 -10.55
C ALA A 390 30.47 5.95 -11.34
N GLY A 391 30.40 5.53 -12.61
CA GLY A 391 31.55 5.44 -13.49
C GLY A 391 31.28 4.55 -14.71
N PRO A 392 32.28 4.39 -15.60
CA PRO A 392 32.18 3.45 -16.71
C PRO A 392 31.99 2.01 -16.23
N PHE A 393 31.20 1.22 -16.96
CA PHE A 393 30.92 -0.19 -16.63
C PHE A 393 30.95 -1.08 -17.86
N ASP A 394 31.26 -2.36 -17.65
CA ASP A 394 31.16 -3.42 -18.65
C ASP A 394 29.74 -4.01 -18.66
N ALA A 395 29.17 -4.23 -19.84
CA ALA A 395 27.78 -4.67 -19.96
C ALA A 395 27.59 -6.13 -19.50
N ASP A 396 28.53 -7.02 -19.82
CA ASP A 396 28.44 -8.44 -19.47
C ASP A 396 28.64 -8.63 -17.96
N ALA A 397 29.58 -7.88 -17.38
CA ALA A 397 29.79 -7.85 -15.94
C ALA A 397 28.57 -7.31 -15.18
N LEU A 398 27.94 -6.23 -15.67
CA LEU A 398 26.73 -5.69 -15.06
C LEU A 398 25.55 -6.67 -15.18
N PHE A 399 25.41 -7.37 -16.31
CA PHE A 399 24.39 -8.41 -16.46
C PHE A 399 24.58 -9.56 -15.46
N ALA A 400 25.81 -10.03 -15.29
CA ALA A 400 26.14 -11.06 -14.30
C ALA A 400 25.85 -10.58 -12.87
N GLU A 401 26.20 -9.33 -12.54
CA GLU A 401 25.89 -8.70 -11.25
C GLU A 401 24.37 -8.67 -11.01
N VAL A 402 23.58 -8.16 -11.97
CA VAL A 402 22.12 -8.05 -11.85
C VAL A 402 21.45 -9.39 -11.59
N ARG A 403 21.91 -10.48 -12.21
CA ARG A 403 21.36 -11.83 -12.00
C ARG A 403 21.62 -12.41 -10.60
N THR A 404 22.45 -11.78 -9.79
CA THR A 404 22.59 -12.15 -8.37
C THR A 404 21.46 -11.59 -7.51
N ALA A 405 20.71 -10.58 -7.99
CA ALA A 405 19.54 -10.07 -7.31
C ALA A 405 18.34 -11.01 -7.50
N GLY A 406 17.71 -11.45 -6.40
CA GLY A 406 16.60 -12.42 -6.42
C GLY A 406 15.51 -12.13 -7.46
N PRO A 407 14.93 -10.91 -7.52
CA PRO A 407 13.91 -10.56 -8.52
C PRO A 407 14.35 -10.66 -9.98
N TYR A 408 15.66 -10.65 -10.24
CA TYR A 408 16.27 -10.63 -11.57
C TYR A 408 17.12 -11.89 -11.86
N ALA A 409 17.07 -12.92 -11.00
CA ALA A 409 17.87 -14.14 -11.16
C ALA A 409 17.61 -14.86 -12.51
N ALA A 410 16.37 -14.80 -12.97
CA ALA A 410 15.90 -15.34 -14.24
C ALA A 410 15.87 -14.31 -15.39
N LEU A 411 16.50 -13.14 -15.24
CA LEU A 411 16.53 -12.10 -16.28
C LEU A 411 17.18 -12.63 -17.57
N ALA A 412 16.44 -12.53 -18.68
CA ALA A 412 16.93 -12.87 -20.00
C ALA A 412 17.94 -11.84 -20.50
N ARG A 413 18.91 -12.28 -21.31
CA ARG A 413 19.93 -11.38 -21.86
C ARG A 413 19.31 -10.32 -22.78
N GLU A 414 18.32 -10.72 -23.56
CA GLU A 414 17.61 -9.84 -24.48
C GLU A 414 16.89 -8.70 -23.76
N ASP A 415 16.29 -8.97 -22.60
CA ASP A 415 15.62 -7.94 -21.79
C ASP A 415 16.64 -7.00 -21.13
N PHE A 416 17.80 -7.50 -20.70
CA PHE A 416 18.89 -6.65 -20.22
C PHE A 416 19.41 -5.72 -21.32
N ASP A 417 19.69 -6.26 -22.51
CA ASP A 417 20.18 -5.49 -23.65
C ASP A 417 19.15 -4.44 -24.10
N ALA A 418 17.86 -4.77 -24.08
CA ALA A 418 16.79 -3.80 -24.32
C ALA A 418 16.76 -2.68 -23.27
N CYS A 419 16.97 -3.01 -21.99
CA CYS A 419 17.08 -2.01 -20.93
C CYS A 419 18.31 -1.11 -21.10
N LEU A 420 19.43 -1.68 -21.52
CA LEU A 420 20.68 -0.94 -21.79
C LEU A 420 20.54 -0.03 -23.01
N ASP A 421 19.96 -0.50 -24.11
CA ASP A 421 19.68 0.33 -25.29
C ASP A 421 18.73 1.49 -24.95
N PHE A 422 17.66 1.21 -24.22
CA PHE A 422 16.78 2.26 -23.71
C PHE A 422 17.54 3.24 -22.81
N ALA A 423 18.36 2.76 -21.87
CA ALA A 423 19.16 3.63 -21.01
C ALA A 423 20.10 4.52 -21.85
N ALA A 424 20.69 3.95 -22.90
CA ALA A 424 21.64 4.64 -23.77
C ALA A 424 20.99 5.69 -24.67
N THR A 425 19.89 5.38 -25.33
CA THR A 425 19.33 6.20 -26.44
C THR A 425 17.89 6.62 -26.26
N GLY A 426 17.22 6.11 -25.22
CA GLY A 426 15.77 6.24 -25.04
C GLY A 426 14.95 5.34 -25.95
N GLY A 427 15.57 4.42 -26.71
CA GLY A 427 14.88 3.54 -27.67
C GLY A 427 14.87 4.09 -29.11
N TYR A 428 14.36 3.30 -30.05
CA TYR A 428 14.46 3.56 -31.49
C TYR A 428 13.85 4.90 -31.90
N ALA A 429 12.64 5.23 -31.43
CA ALA A 429 12.01 6.52 -31.74
C ALA A 429 12.76 7.74 -31.17
N LEU A 430 13.55 7.55 -30.11
CA LEU A 430 14.15 8.65 -29.35
C LEU A 430 15.65 8.84 -29.64
N ARG A 431 16.32 7.86 -30.24
CA ARG A 431 17.77 7.88 -30.51
C ARG A 431 18.26 9.06 -31.36
N ALA A 432 17.39 9.62 -32.20
CA ALA A 432 17.72 10.77 -33.05
C ALA A 432 17.80 12.10 -32.28
N TYR A 433 17.26 12.16 -31.05
CA TYR A 433 17.26 13.37 -30.24
C TYR A 433 18.42 13.35 -29.26
N ASP A 434 19.27 14.38 -29.33
CA ASP A 434 20.44 14.49 -28.45
C ASP A 434 20.11 14.35 -26.97
N ARG A 435 18.97 14.88 -26.51
CA ARG A 435 18.58 14.79 -25.10
C ARG A 435 18.44 13.36 -24.57
N TRP A 436 18.20 12.37 -25.43
CA TRP A 436 17.96 10.97 -25.05
C TRP A 436 19.18 10.06 -25.23
N GLN A 437 20.22 10.55 -25.91
CA GLN A 437 21.53 9.90 -25.94
C GLN A 437 22.25 10.15 -24.60
N ARG A 438 21.98 9.28 -23.62
CA ARG A 438 22.48 9.41 -22.25
C ARG A 438 23.77 8.63 -22.02
N LEU A 439 23.94 7.49 -22.69
CA LEU A 439 25.14 6.65 -22.57
C LEU A 439 25.86 6.52 -23.90
N MET A 440 27.16 6.24 -23.83
CA MET A 440 27.98 5.88 -24.98
C MET A 440 28.94 4.76 -24.61
N ALA A 441 29.20 3.86 -25.56
CA ALA A 441 30.23 2.84 -25.45
C ALA A 441 31.58 3.44 -25.92
N ARG A 442 32.62 3.31 -25.09
CA ARG A 442 33.98 3.73 -25.40
C ARG A 442 34.98 2.81 -24.70
N ASP A 443 35.91 2.26 -25.47
CA ASP A 443 36.93 1.31 -25.00
C ASP A 443 36.31 0.04 -24.38
N GLY A 444 35.22 -0.46 -24.97
CA GLY A 444 34.47 -1.62 -24.45
C GLY A 444 33.56 -1.34 -23.25
N LEU A 445 33.62 -0.12 -22.68
CA LEU A 445 32.86 0.25 -21.49
C LEU A 445 31.75 1.27 -21.81
N TRP A 446 30.60 1.09 -21.18
CA TRP A 446 29.50 2.07 -21.21
C TRP A 446 29.70 3.14 -20.16
N ARG A 447 29.46 4.40 -20.53
CA ARG A 447 29.56 5.56 -19.63
C ARG A 447 28.56 6.64 -20.00
N LEU A 448 28.31 7.59 -19.10
CA LEU A 448 27.53 8.78 -19.43
C LEU A 448 28.17 9.54 -20.61
N ARG A 449 27.35 9.92 -21.60
CA ARG A 449 27.78 10.74 -22.73
C ARG A 449 28.16 12.16 -22.27
N ASP A 450 27.37 12.73 -21.35
CA ASP A 450 27.69 13.97 -20.65
C ASP A 450 27.72 13.71 -19.12
N PRO A 451 28.89 13.82 -18.45
CA PRO A 451 29.00 13.67 -17.01
C PRO A 451 28.08 14.60 -16.20
N ARG A 452 27.68 15.76 -16.74
CA ARG A 452 26.78 16.70 -16.07
C ARG A 452 25.38 16.13 -15.87
N ALA A 453 24.96 15.18 -16.72
CA ALA A 453 23.66 14.50 -16.62
C ALA A 453 23.51 13.71 -15.31
N ALA A 454 24.62 13.32 -14.66
CA ALA A 454 24.61 12.60 -13.39
C ALA A 454 23.84 13.34 -12.29
N ARG A 455 23.91 14.69 -12.25
CA ARG A 455 23.16 15.48 -11.27
C ARG A 455 21.66 15.30 -11.46
N ASP A 456 21.20 15.41 -12.71
CA ASP A 456 19.78 15.43 -13.03
C ASP A 456 19.16 14.03 -12.89
N LEU A 457 19.91 12.98 -13.25
CA LEU A 457 19.54 11.58 -12.99
C LEU A 457 19.38 11.31 -11.49
N ARG A 458 20.34 11.74 -10.66
CA ARG A 458 20.29 11.56 -9.21
C ARG A 458 19.14 12.34 -8.53
N MET A 459 18.68 13.44 -9.10
CA MET A 459 17.52 14.19 -8.57
C MET A 459 16.17 13.51 -8.84
N ASN A 460 16.13 12.56 -9.79
CA ASN A 460 14.93 11.86 -10.20
C ASN A 460 14.96 10.37 -9.82
N ILE A 461 15.90 9.97 -8.97
CA ILE A 461 16.00 8.62 -8.45
C ILE A 461 14.82 8.26 -7.55
N GLY A 462 14.29 7.05 -7.70
CA GLY A 462 13.32 6.46 -6.80
C GLY A 462 12.19 5.77 -7.55
N THR A 463 11.53 4.84 -6.86
CA THR A 463 10.42 4.06 -7.43
C THR A 463 9.07 4.48 -6.89
N ILE A 464 9.04 5.39 -5.91
CA ILE A 464 7.80 5.95 -5.34
C ILE A 464 7.27 7.02 -6.30
N VAL A 465 6.09 6.76 -6.84
CA VAL A 465 5.32 7.73 -7.61
C VAL A 465 4.14 8.17 -6.76
N GLU A 466 4.27 9.34 -6.14
CA GLU A 466 3.17 9.93 -5.37
C GLU A 466 2.04 10.36 -6.32
N PRO A 467 0.77 10.12 -5.96
CA PRO A 467 -0.37 10.75 -6.64
C PRO A 467 -0.22 12.27 -6.53
N GLU A 468 -0.43 12.99 -7.62
CA GLU A 468 -0.35 14.46 -7.59
C GLU A 468 -1.46 15.03 -6.71
N SER A 469 -1.11 16.01 -5.88
CA SER A 469 -2.05 16.76 -5.05
C SER A 469 -2.29 18.17 -5.61
N LEU A 470 -3.52 18.65 -5.47
CA LEU A 470 -3.95 20.01 -5.77
C LEU A 470 -4.21 20.76 -4.47
N LYS A 471 -3.71 21.99 -4.40
CA LYS A 471 -3.96 22.87 -3.25
C LYS A 471 -5.43 23.26 -3.21
N VAL A 472 -5.98 23.41 -2.00
CA VAL A 472 -7.36 23.86 -1.78
C VAL A 472 -7.35 25.17 -1.01
N ARG A 473 -8.03 26.20 -1.53
CA ARG A 473 -8.14 27.51 -0.86
C ARG A 473 -9.56 28.05 -0.93
N TYR A 474 -9.88 28.95 0.00
CA TYR A 474 -11.11 29.71 -0.11
C TYR A 474 -11.12 30.63 -1.34
N ARG A 475 -12.29 30.72 -1.98
CA ARG A 475 -12.54 31.63 -3.11
C ARG A 475 -12.49 33.08 -2.63
N GLY A 476 -11.75 33.93 -3.36
CA GLY A 476 -11.53 35.35 -3.03
C GLY A 476 -10.05 35.74 -3.07
N ARG A 477 -9.77 37.04 -3.20
CA ARG A 477 -8.40 37.58 -3.22
C ARG A 477 -7.76 37.35 -1.84
N GLY A 478 -6.69 36.54 -1.77
CA GLY A 478 -6.02 36.22 -0.50
C GLY A 478 -6.72 35.17 0.37
N GLY A 479 -7.62 34.35 -0.21
CA GLY A 479 -8.30 33.28 0.54
C GLY A 479 -7.33 32.30 1.20
N ALA A 480 -7.61 31.96 2.46
CA ALA A 480 -6.74 31.09 3.25
C ALA A 480 -6.60 29.68 2.64
N MET A 481 -5.40 29.12 2.75
CA MET A 481 -5.10 27.76 2.34
C MET A 481 -5.70 26.78 3.36
N LEU A 482 -6.41 25.77 2.86
CA LEU A 482 -7.08 24.75 3.68
C LEU A 482 -6.32 23.44 3.75
N GLY A 483 -5.59 23.11 2.69
CA GLY A 483 -4.84 21.86 2.58
C GLY A 483 -4.67 21.45 1.12
N GLU A 484 -4.55 20.15 0.88
CA GLU A 484 -4.38 19.57 -0.44
C GLU A 484 -5.30 18.34 -0.62
N VAL A 485 -5.76 18.11 -1.85
CA VAL A 485 -6.55 16.94 -2.26
C VAL A 485 -5.88 16.24 -3.44
N GLU A 486 -6.08 14.94 -3.62
CA GLU A 486 -5.55 14.22 -4.79
C GLU A 486 -6.18 14.76 -6.09
N GLU A 487 -5.37 14.89 -7.16
CA GLU A 487 -5.81 15.32 -8.48
C GLU A 487 -6.93 14.43 -9.03
N GLY A 488 -6.80 13.11 -8.84
CA GLY A 488 -7.82 12.13 -9.23
C GLY A 488 -9.17 12.39 -8.57
N PHE A 489 -9.18 12.77 -7.29
CA PHE A 489 -10.40 13.16 -6.59
C PHE A 489 -10.94 14.49 -7.12
N ALA A 490 -10.08 15.50 -7.26
CA ALA A 490 -10.49 16.80 -7.78
C ALA A 490 -11.07 16.74 -9.21
N ALA A 491 -10.59 15.81 -10.04
CA ALA A 491 -11.12 15.56 -11.37
C ALA A 491 -12.55 14.99 -11.35
N THR A 492 -12.99 14.40 -10.23
CA THR A 492 -14.38 13.91 -10.04
C THR A 492 -15.33 14.95 -9.47
N LEU A 493 -14.85 16.17 -9.20
CA LEU A 493 -15.65 17.24 -8.60
C LEU A 493 -16.33 18.09 -9.68
N GLU A 494 -17.63 18.29 -9.52
CA GLU A 494 -18.43 19.23 -10.30
C GLU A 494 -18.77 20.47 -9.49
N PRO A 495 -18.80 21.69 -10.07
CA PRO A 495 -19.15 22.91 -9.34
C PRO A 495 -20.45 22.75 -8.54
N GLY A 496 -20.38 22.95 -7.22
CA GLY A 496 -21.51 22.71 -6.30
C GLY A 496 -21.39 21.44 -5.45
N ASP A 497 -20.48 20.51 -5.79
CA ASP A 497 -20.10 19.39 -4.95
C ASP A 497 -19.52 19.88 -3.61
N THR A 498 -19.80 19.18 -2.52
CA THR A 498 -19.24 19.46 -1.19
C THR A 498 -18.19 18.42 -0.84
N PHE A 499 -17.13 18.75 -0.12
CA PHE A 499 -16.18 17.75 0.40
C PHE A 499 -15.55 18.21 1.72
N LEU A 500 -14.93 17.27 2.44
CA LEU A 500 -14.27 17.53 3.72
C LEU A 500 -12.77 17.81 3.52
N ILE A 501 -12.28 18.89 4.12
CA ILE A 501 -10.84 19.18 4.18
C ILE A 501 -10.49 19.92 5.48
N GLY A 502 -9.48 19.43 6.21
CA GLY A 502 -9.07 20.03 7.48
C GLY A 502 -10.20 20.10 8.51
N GLY A 503 -11.07 19.09 8.54
CA GLY A 503 -12.26 19.05 9.40
C GLY A 503 -13.40 20.01 9.01
N GLN A 504 -13.32 20.66 7.85
CA GLN A 504 -14.33 21.62 7.38
C GLN A 504 -15.03 21.10 6.11
N THR A 505 -16.36 21.21 6.08
CA THR A 505 -17.14 20.96 4.85
C THR A 505 -17.13 22.19 3.96
N VAL A 506 -16.62 22.02 2.75
CA VAL A 506 -16.47 23.08 1.75
C VAL A 506 -17.16 22.71 0.45
N ARG A 507 -17.64 23.70 -0.29
CA ARG A 507 -18.24 23.55 -1.61
C ARG A 507 -17.19 23.84 -2.68
N TYR A 508 -16.98 22.91 -3.60
CA TYR A 508 -16.18 23.12 -4.80
C TYR A 508 -16.82 24.17 -5.70
N ASP A 509 -16.08 25.24 -6.00
CA ASP A 509 -16.51 26.29 -6.92
C ASP A 509 -15.86 26.11 -8.30
N ALA A 510 -14.53 26.00 -8.35
CA ALA A 510 -13.77 25.87 -9.58
C ALA A 510 -12.33 25.42 -9.34
N LEU A 511 -11.69 24.83 -10.36
CA LEU A 511 -10.25 24.61 -10.41
C LEU A 511 -9.59 25.74 -11.20
N ARG A 512 -8.76 26.56 -10.56
CA ARG A 512 -8.01 27.65 -11.21
C ARG A 512 -6.53 27.54 -10.89
N GLU A 513 -5.69 27.51 -11.92
CA GLU A 513 -4.23 27.49 -11.79
C GLU A 513 -3.71 26.41 -10.82
N MET A 514 -4.27 25.19 -10.90
CA MET A 514 -3.93 24.06 -10.00
C MET A 514 -4.31 24.28 -8.53
N VAL A 515 -5.23 25.20 -8.27
CA VAL A 515 -5.83 25.41 -6.95
C VAL A 515 -7.33 25.21 -7.03
N VAL A 516 -7.84 24.28 -6.22
CA VAL A 516 -9.25 24.04 -5.99
C VAL A 516 -9.77 25.22 -5.16
N GLU A 517 -10.59 26.07 -5.76
CA GLU A 517 -11.27 27.16 -5.07
C GLU A 517 -12.57 26.65 -4.46
N VAL A 518 -12.78 26.96 -3.19
CA VAL A 518 -13.93 26.50 -2.42
C VAL A 518 -14.60 27.60 -1.61
N THR A 519 -15.83 27.37 -1.20
CA THR A 519 -16.61 28.22 -0.28
C THR A 519 -17.06 27.42 0.94
N ARG A 520 -17.25 28.08 2.09
CA ARG A 520 -17.74 27.38 3.30
C ARG A 520 -19.18 26.90 3.08
N GLN A 521 -19.46 25.64 3.39
CA GLN A 521 -20.83 25.12 3.36
C GLN A 521 -21.08 24.10 4.49
N PRO A 522 -21.24 24.57 5.75
CA PRO A 522 -21.31 23.69 6.92
C PRO A 522 -22.59 22.83 7.01
N ALA A 523 -23.65 23.17 6.28
CA ALA A 523 -24.99 22.57 6.45
C ALA A 523 -25.33 21.42 5.47
N LYS A 524 -24.43 21.06 4.55
CA LYS A 524 -24.68 20.03 3.52
C LYS A 524 -23.75 18.84 3.77
N GLU A 525 -24.26 17.61 3.68
CA GLU A 525 -23.41 16.41 3.79
C GLU A 525 -22.27 16.48 2.75
N PRO A 526 -21.00 16.35 3.17
CA PRO A 526 -19.88 16.37 2.24
C PRO A 526 -19.88 15.11 1.38
N LYS A 527 -19.63 15.25 0.07
CA LYS A 527 -19.07 14.16 -0.74
C LYS A 527 -17.75 13.78 -0.07
N ILE A 528 -17.74 12.64 0.61
CA ILE A 528 -16.52 12.14 1.23
C ILE A 528 -15.53 11.92 0.10
N ALA A 529 -14.36 12.54 0.19
CA ALA A 529 -13.30 12.31 -0.76
C ALA A 529 -13.00 10.81 -0.80
N LEU A 530 -13.42 10.17 -1.88
CA LEU A 530 -12.99 8.82 -2.22
C LEU A 530 -11.56 8.97 -2.72
N TYR A 531 -10.63 9.13 -1.77
CA TYR A 531 -9.21 9.14 -2.08
C TYR A 531 -8.89 7.87 -2.87
N SER A 532 -8.38 8.06 -4.08
CA SER A 532 -7.90 7.01 -4.97
C SER A 532 -6.60 6.40 -4.47
N GLY A 533 -5.99 6.97 -3.42
CA GLY A 533 -4.97 6.32 -2.61
C GLY A 533 -5.50 5.04 -1.96
N LEU A 534 -5.52 3.96 -2.74
CA LEU A 534 -5.66 2.56 -2.33
C LEU A 534 -6.63 2.38 -1.16
N LYS A 535 -7.94 2.49 -1.41
CA LYS A 535 -8.90 1.79 -0.56
C LYS A 535 -8.51 0.32 -0.60
N LEU A 536 -8.08 -0.21 0.53
CA LEU A 536 -7.62 -1.58 0.63
C LEU A 536 -8.77 -2.52 0.27
N ALA A 537 -8.57 -3.30 -0.78
CA ALA A 537 -9.45 -4.41 -1.10
C ALA A 537 -9.19 -5.56 -0.13
N THR A 538 -10.25 -6.31 0.17
CA THR A 538 -10.10 -7.56 0.92
C THR A 538 -9.24 -8.54 0.12
N SER A 539 -8.33 -9.26 0.76
CA SER A 539 -7.51 -10.30 0.09
C SER A 539 -8.40 -11.40 -0.50
N THR A 540 -7.88 -12.13 -1.49
CA THR A 540 -8.60 -13.25 -2.11
C THR A 540 -8.85 -14.36 -1.08
N GLN A 541 -7.84 -14.74 -0.30
CA GLN A 541 -7.97 -15.78 0.74
C GLN A 541 -9.01 -15.40 1.81
N LEU A 542 -8.99 -14.17 2.33
CA LEU A 542 -9.99 -13.72 3.31
C LEU A 542 -11.39 -13.65 2.69
N SER A 543 -11.51 -13.24 1.43
CA SER A 543 -12.80 -13.23 0.72
C SER A 543 -13.39 -14.65 0.60
N HIS A 544 -12.56 -15.66 0.32
CA HIS A 544 -12.99 -17.07 0.30
C HIS A 544 -13.46 -17.54 1.67
N ARG A 545 -12.74 -17.18 2.74
CA ARG A 545 -13.11 -17.53 4.11
C ARG A 545 -14.46 -16.92 4.50
N VAL A 546 -14.71 -15.67 4.12
CA VAL A 546 -16.00 -15.00 4.33
C VAL A 546 -17.11 -15.70 3.55
N LEU A 547 -16.90 -15.98 2.26
CA LEU A 547 -17.86 -16.68 1.41
C LEU A 547 -18.22 -18.07 1.97
N ALA A 548 -17.20 -18.84 2.39
CA ALA A 548 -17.39 -20.15 3.01
C ALA A 548 -18.17 -20.06 4.33
N MET A 549 -17.92 -19.03 5.14
CA MET A 549 -18.64 -18.81 6.41
C MET A 549 -20.11 -18.43 6.18
N ILE A 550 -20.40 -17.61 5.17
CA ILE A 550 -21.79 -17.26 4.81
C ILE A 550 -22.54 -18.49 4.30
N GLY A 551 -21.91 -19.26 3.41
CA GLY A 551 -22.52 -20.40 2.74
C GLY A 551 -22.74 -21.65 3.58
N ASP A 552 -22.11 -21.74 4.76
CA ASP A 552 -22.13 -22.93 5.63
C ASP A 552 -22.83 -22.62 6.98
N PRO A 553 -24.12 -23.01 7.14
CA PRO A 553 -24.86 -22.80 8.37
C PRO A 553 -24.22 -23.39 9.62
N THR A 554 -23.37 -24.43 9.49
CA THR A 554 -22.69 -25.03 10.65
C THR A 554 -21.65 -24.09 11.26
N ARG A 555 -21.12 -23.15 10.47
CA ARG A 555 -20.16 -22.13 10.91
C ARG A 555 -20.84 -20.91 11.54
N HIS A 556 -22.15 -20.75 11.36
CA HIS A 556 -22.88 -19.57 11.85
C HIS A 556 -22.86 -19.49 13.37
N ALA A 557 -22.68 -20.60 14.10
CA ALA A 557 -22.55 -20.60 15.56
C ALA A 557 -21.42 -19.69 16.09
N ALA A 558 -20.38 -19.45 15.29
CA ALA A 558 -19.28 -18.53 15.62
C ALA A 558 -19.64 -17.04 15.45
N LEU A 559 -20.75 -16.73 14.78
CA LEU A 559 -21.21 -15.36 14.53
C LEU A 559 -22.10 -14.86 15.68
N PRO A 560 -22.11 -13.54 15.95
CA PRO A 560 -23.09 -12.91 16.83
C PRO A 560 -24.54 -13.20 16.39
N GLU A 561 -25.46 -13.24 17.36
CA GLU A 561 -26.87 -13.61 17.15
C GLU A 561 -27.56 -12.79 16.06
N ASP A 562 -27.40 -11.47 16.10
CA ASP A 562 -27.97 -10.56 15.10
C ASP A 562 -27.49 -10.82 13.67
N THR A 563 -26.24 -11.30 13.52
CA THR A 563 -25.64 -11.67 12.24
C THR A 563 -26.17 -13.03 11.77
N ARG A 564 -26.33 -14.00 12.68
CA ARG A 564 -26.97 -15.29 12.37
C ARG A 564 -28.40 -15.10 11.90
N ASP A 565 -29.18 -14.28 12.61
CA ASP A 565 -30.57 -13.98 12.27
C ASP A 565 -30.67 -13.28 10.91
N TRP A 566 -29.72 -12.40 10.60
CA TRP A 566 -29.63 -11.72 9.31
C TRP A 566 -29.37 -12.70 8.15
N LEU A 567 -28.45 -13.67 8.33
CA LEU A 567 -28.19 -14.73 7.34
C LEU A 567 -29.36 -15.72 7.23
N ALA A 568 -29.99 -16.08 8.35
CA ALA A 568 -31.19 -16.93 8.35
C ALA A 568 -32.36 -16.26 7.61
N LEU A 569 -32.53 -14.95 7.79
CA LEU A 569 -33.53 -14.17 7.05
C LEU A 569 -33.21 -14.16 5.55
N GLN A 570 -31.94 -14.00 5.17
CA GLN A 570 -31.52 -14.07 3.77
C GLN A 570 -31.85 -15.44 3.16
N ALA A 571 -31.49 -16.53 3.84
CA ALA A 571 -31.74 -17.89 3.37
C ALA A 571 -33.24 -18.20 3.18
N ARG A 572 -34.11 -17.53 3.93
CA ARG A 572 -35.57 -17.67 3.81
C ARG A 572 -36.14 -16.87 2.64
N LEU A 573 -35.60 -15.69 2.36
CA LEU A 573 -36.13 -14.77 1.34
C LEU A 573 -35.50 -14.98 -0.05
N SER A 574 -34.28 -15.51 -0.10
CA SER A 574 -33.49 -15.67 -1.32
C SER A 574 -32.52 -16.84 -1.13
N ALA A 575 -31.25 -16.71 -1.57
CA ALA A 575 -30.19 -17.69 -1.39
C ALA A 575 -29.00 -17.07 -0.62
N LEU A 576 -28.22 -17.93 0.04
CA LEU A 576 -26.92 -17.56 0.60
C LEU A 576 -25.83 -17.78 -0.44
N PRO A 577 -24.95 -16.78 -0.70
CA PRO A 577 -23.77 -16.99 -1.53
C PRO A 577 -22.85 -17.99 -0.84
N ARG A 578 -22.26 -18.90 -1.63
CA ARG A 578 -21.39 -19.98 -1.14
C ARG A 578 -20.37 -20.37 -2.21
N PRO A 579 -19.26 -21.05 -1.83
CA PRO A 579 -18.34 -21.60 -2.83
C PRO A 579 -19.09 -22.46 -3.87
N GLY A 580 -18.79 -22.27 -5.16
CA GLY A 580 -19.49 -22.92 -6.28
C GLY A 580 -20.82 -22.27 -6.69
N THR A 581 -21.37 -21.31 -5.94
CA THR A 581 -22.64 -20.67 -6.32
C THR A 581 -22.56 -19.15 -6.26
N LEU A 582 -22.61 -18.53 -7.44
CA LEU A 582 -22.77 -17.09 -7.58
C LEU A 582 -24.26 -16.73 -7.45
N VAL A 583 -24.61 -15.98 -6.41
CA VAL A 583 -25.99 -15.55 -6.17
C VAL A 583 -26.22 -14.17 -6.77
N CYS A 584 -27.31 -14.06 -7.53
CA CYS A 584 -27.78 -12.80 -8.12
C CYS A 584 -29.23 -12.54 -7.72
N GLU A 585 -29.60 -11.29 -7.51
CA GLU A 585 -30.95 -10.90 -7.10
C GLU A 585 -31.44 -9.71 -7.92
N THR A 586 -32.64 -9.80 -8.48
CA THR A 586 -33.31 -8.68 -9.15
C THR A 586 -34.58 -8.31 -8.40
N PHE A 587 -34.77 -7.04 -8.06
CA PHE A 587 -35.95 -6.57 -7.33
C PHE A 587 -36.35 -5.13 -7.68
N PRO A 588 -37.65 -4.78 -7.59
CA PRO A 588 -38.12 -3.43 -7.79
C PRO A 588 -37.97 -2.58 -6.52
N ARG A 589 -37.64 -1.30 -6.68
CA ARG A 589 -37.64 -0.31 -5.59
C ARG A 589 -37.71 1.12 -6.16
N ASN A 590 -38.61 1.94 -5.61
CA ASN A 590 -38.77 3.36 -5.96
C ASN A 590 -38.88 3.61 -7.48
N GLY A 591 -39.69 2.80 -8.18
CA GLY A 591 -39.90 2.94 -9.62
C GLY A 591 -38.71 2.50 -10.50
N ARG A 592 -37.72 1.81 -9.94
CA ARG A 592 -36.54 1.30 -10.65
C ARG A 592 -36.30 -0.17 -10.34
N TRP A 593 -35.59 -0.85 -11.22
CA TRP A 593 -35.08 -2.19 -10.98
C TRP A 593 -33.68 -2.13 -10.40
N HIS A 594 -33.38 -3.08 -9.52
CA HIS A 594 -32.10 -3.22 -8.86
C HIS A 594 -31.62 -4.65 -9.08
N PHE A 595 -30.37 -4.79 -9.53
CA PHE A 595 -29.68 -6.06 -9.72
C PHE A 595 -28.48 -6.13 -8.77
N SER A 596 -28.47 -7.11 -7.86
CA SER A 596 -27.36 -7.38 -6.94
C SER A 596 -26.63 -8.66 -7.34
N LEU A 597 -25.31 -8.65 -7.33
CA LEU A 597 -24.45 -9.80 -7.55
C LEU A 597 -23.46 -9.95 -6.39
N PHE A 598 -23.49 -11.10 -5.72
CA PHE A 598 -22.67 -11.39 -4.53
C PHE A 598 -21.41 -12.17 -4.89
N GLY A 599 -20.40 -11.44 -5.38
CA GLY A 599 -19.21 -12.00 -5.99
C GLY A 599 -18.05 -12.32 -5.04
N PHE A 600 -17.86 -11.55 -3.96
CA PHE A 600 -16.71 -11.67 -3.05
C PHE A 600 -15.34 -11.62 -3.78
N ALA A 601 -15.23 -10.77 -4.80
CA ALA A 601 -14.00 -10.59 -5.57
C ALA A 601 -13.16 -9.39 -5.11
N GLY A 602 -13.57 -8.69 -4.05
CA GLY A 602 -12.93 -7.45 -3.60
C GLY A 602 -13.39 -6.22 -4.38
N ARG A 603 -13.32 -5.04 -3.75
CA ARG A 603 -13.99 -3.83 -4.27
C ARG A 603 -13.56 -3.45 -5.69
N ASN A 604 -12.26 -3.50 -5.98
CA ASN A 604 -11.75 -3.08 -7.28
C ASN A 604 -12.25 -3.99 -8.41
N ALA A 605 -12.23 -5.31 -8.19
CA ALA A 605 -12.78 -6.30 -9.11
C ALA A 605 -14.27 -6.05 -9.34
N MET A 606 -15.05 -5.88 -8.26
CA MET A 606 -16.48 -5.61 -8.35
C MET A 606 -16.79 -4.25 -9.02
N GLN A 607 -15.93 -3.26 -8.86
CA GLN A 607 -16.07 -1.95 -9.52
C GLN A 607 -15.78 -2.06 -11.02
N THR A 608 -14.72 -2.77 -11.41
CA THR A 608 -14.43 -3.09 -12.81
C THR A 608 -15.57 -3.88 -13.44
N LEU A 609 -16.08 -4.91 -12.75
CA LEU A 609 -17.24 -5.66 -13.19
C LEU A 609 -18.46 -4.75 -13.36
N GLY A 610 -18.70 -3.82 -12.45
CA GLY A 610 -19.77 -2.83 -12.55
C GLY A 610 -19.70 -2.02 -13.84
N LEU A 611 -18.53 -1.47 -14.18
CA LEU A 611 -18.33 -0.72 -15.42
C LEU A 611 -18.64 -1.56 -16.67
N LEU A 612 -18.11 -2.80 -16.71
CA LEU A 612 -18.27 -3.71 -17.83
C LEU A 612 -19.73 -4.17 -17.98
N MET A 613 -20.35 -4.62 -16.89
CA MET A 613 -21.74 -5.08 -16.88
C MET A 613 -22.70 -3.96 -17.28
N THR A 614 -22.51 -2.72 -16.78
CA THR A 614 -23.39 -1.60 -17.18
C THR A 614 -23.29 -1.30 -18.66
N ARG A 615 -22.11 -1.42 -19.28
CA ARG A 615 -21.97 -1.25 -20.73
C ARG A 615 -22.73 -2.34 -21.49
N THR A 616 -22.60 -3.60 -21.07
CA THR A 616 -23.36 -4.71 -21.68
C THR A 616 -24.88 -4.52 -21.48
N MET A 617 -25.30 -4.00 -20.33
CA MET A 617 -26.71 -3.66 -20.06
C MET A 617 -27.22 -2.52 -20.95
N GLU A 618 -26.39 -1.53 -21.29
CA GLU A 618 -26.76 -0.48 -22.25
C GLU A 618 -27.00 -1.07 -23.64
N VAL A 619 -26.09 -1.94 -24.11
CA VAL A 619 -26.24 -2.64 -25.39
C VAL A 619 -27.48 -3.52 -25.41
N ALA A 620 -27.82 -4.15 -24.27
CA ALA A 620 -29.04 -4.94 -24.10
C ALA A 620 -30.32 -4.09 -23.92
N GLY A 621 -30.22 -2.76 -23.91
CA GLY A 621 -31.37 -1.86 -23.78
C GLY A 621 -31.98 -1.78 -22.37
N LEU A 622 -31.30 -2.28 -21.33
CA LEU A 622 -31.82 -2.36 -19.96
C LEU A 622 -31.81 -1.02 -19.21
N GLY A 623 -31.16 0.00 -19.78
CA GLY A 623 -31.12 1.36 -19.23
C GLY A 623 -30.50 1.45 -17.83
N PRO A 624 -29.25 1.00 -17.61
CA PRO A 624 -28.57 1.19 -16.33
C PRO A 624 -28.36 2.69 -16.07
N LEU A 625 -28.51 3.09 -14.81
CA LEU A 625 -28.38 4.49 -14.38
C LEU A 625 -27.19 4.69 -13.44
N GLY A 626 -26.66 3.60 -12.90
CA GLY A 626 -25.52 3.63 -12.01
C GLY A 626 -25.34 2.33 -11.25
N PHE A 627 -24.21 2.23 -10.57
CA PHE A 627 -23.88 1.07 -9.75
C PHE A 627 -23.10 1.47 -8.50
N ILE A 628 -22.99 0.52 -7.57
CA ILE A 628 -22.11 0.61 -6.40
C ILE A 628 -21.41 -0.72 -6.17
N ALA A 629 -20.14 -0.66 -5.79
CA ALA A 629 -19.29 -1.82 -5.58
C ALA A 629 -18.70 -1.82 -4.16
N THR A 630 -18.78 -2.98 -3.52
CA THR A 630 -18.16 -3.28 -2.23
C THR A 630 -17.18 -4.43 -2.38
N ASP A 631 -16.49 -4.81 -1.30
CA ASP A 631 -15.65 -6.01 -1.30
C ASP A 631 -16.43 -7.31 -1.60
N TYR A 632 -17.73 -7.31 -1.30
CA TYR A 632 -18.56 -8.51 -1.30
C TYR A 632 -19.51 -8.58 -2.51
N ALA A 633 -19.98 -7.43 -2.98
CA ALA A 633 -21.07 -7.38 -3.95
C ALA A 633 -21.09 -6.12 -4.82
N LEU A 634 -21.78 -6.25 -5.95
CA LEU A 634 -22.09 -5.22 -6.93
C LEU A 634 -23.62 -5.03 -6.95
N LEU A 635 -24.08 -3.80 -6.88
CA LEU A 635 -25.48 -3.43 -7.04
C LEU A 635 -25.61 -2.41 -8.18
N ILE A 636 -26.43 -2.73 -9.18
CA ILE A 636 -26.76 -1.87 -10.31
C ILE A 636 -28.23 -1.45 -10.18
N TRP A 637 -28.56 -0.19 -10.47
CA TRP A 637 -29.96 0.23 -10.65
C TRP A 637 -30.21 0.66 -12.10
N SER A 638 -31.35 0.23 -12.64
CA SER A 638 -31.71 0.35 -14.05
C SER A 638 -33.21 0.65 -14.22
N LEU A 639 -33.58 1.05 -15.44
CA LEU A 639 -34.97 1.25 -15.83
C LEU A 639 -35.72 -0.08 -16.00
N ASP A 640 -35.06 -1.08 -16.59
CA ASP A 640 -35.65 -2.39 -16.86
C ASP A 640 -34.97 -3.49 -16.02
N ALA A 641 -35.69 -4.58 -15.78
CA ALA A 641 -35.23 -5.69 -14.95
C ALA A 641 -34.18 -6.55 -15.67
N VAL A 642 -33.13 -6.96 -14.97
CA VAL A 642 -32.26 -8.06 -15.40
C VAL A 642 -32.99 -9.38 -15.11
N THR A 643 -33.50 -10.05 -16.15
CA THR A 643 -34.20 -11.33 -16.05
C THR A 643 -33.29 -12.53 -16.31
N ASP A 644 -32.22 -12.35 -17.08
CA ASP A 644 -31.16 -13.34 -17.30
C ASP A 644 -29.79 -12.66 -17.14
N PRO A 645 -29.04 -12.97 -16.07
CA PRO A 645 -27.72 -12.39 -15.86
C PRO A 645 -26.60 -13.11 -16.61
N ALA A 646 -26.82 -14.28 -17.21
CA ALA A 646 -25.74 -15.07 -17.82
C ALA A 646 -24.99 -14.31 -18.93
N PRO A 647 -25.66 -13.59 -19.86
CA PRO A 647 -24.97 -12.80 -20.89
C PRO A 647 -24.12 -11.65 -20.33
N LEU A 648 -24.48 -11.12 -19.15
CA LEU A 648 -23.73 -10.04 -18.50
C LEU A 648 -22.45 -10.54 -17.82
N LEU A 649 -22.32 -11.85 -17.64
CA LEU A 649 -21.21 -12.53 -16.99
C LEU A 649 -20.40 -13.41 -17.95
N ASP A 650 -20.66 -13.29 -19.25
CA ASP A 650 -19.90 -13.99 -20.28
C ASP A 650 -18.43 -13.56 -20.22
N ARG A 651 -17.54 -14.55 -20.05
CA ARG A 651 -16.11 -14.31 -19.82
C ARG A 651 -15.46 -13.60 -20.98
N ASP A 652 -15.76 -14.03 -22.20
CA ASP A 652 -15.09 -13.51 -23.39
C ASP A 652 -15.59 -12.10 -23.69
N ALA A 653 -16.90 -11.84 -23.51
CA ALA A 653 -17.47 -10.49 -23.60
C ALA A 653 -16.91 -9.54 -22.53
N LEU A 654 -16.74 -9.99 -21.29
CA LEU A 654 -16.11 -9.18 -20.23
C LEU A 654 -14.65 -8.87 -20.55
N ARG A 655 -13.91 -9.84 -21.09
CA ARG A 655 -12.50 -9.67 -21.48
C ARG A 655 -12.36 -8.72 -22.68
N GLU A 656 -13.24 -8.83 -23.67
CA GLU A 656 -13.30 -7.91 -24.81
C GLU A 656 -13.67 -6.50 -24.36
N GLY A 657 -14.72 -6.35 -23.54
CA GLY A 657 -15.15 -5.07 -22.99
C GLY A 657 -14.08 -4.39 -22.13
N LEU A 658 -13.28 -5.18 -21.40
CA LEU A 658 -12.10 -4.69 -20.68
C LEU A 658 -11.01 -4.22 -21.64
N GLY A 659 -10.75 -4.96 -22.72
CA GLY A 659 -9.80 -4.59 -23.77
C GLY A 659 -10.14 -3.24 -24.39
N ASP A 660 -11.40 -3.02 -24.72
CA ASP A 660 -11.92 -1.72 -25.18
C ASP A 660 -11.77 -0.61 -24.13
N TRP A 661 -12.14 -0.90 -22.88
CA TRP A 661 -12.06 0.06 -21.78
C TRP A 661 -10.62 0.46 -21.47
N LEU A 662 -9.68 -0.48 -21.48
CA LEU A 662 -8.24 -0.21 -21.39
C LEU A 662 -7.68 0.45 -22.65
N GLY A 663 -8.27 0.15 -23.80
CA GLY A 663 -8.03 0.83 -25.07
C GLY A 663 -8.39 2.31 -25.02
N SER A 664 -9.24 2.72 -24.07
CA SER A 664 -9.40 4.13 -23.71
C SER A 664 -8.08 4.67 -23.14
N ASN A 665 -7.58 5.75 -23.73
CA ASN A 665 -6.21 6.21 -23.50
C ASN A 665 -5.85 6.55 -22.04
N ALA A 666 -6.82 6.74 -21.12
CA ALA A 666 -6.57 7.29 -19.79
C ALA A 666 -5.80 6.36 -18.82
N VAL A 667 -6.16 5.07 -18.76
CA VAL A 667 -5.52 4.11 -17.83
C VAL A 667 -4.09 3.80 -18.28
N MET A 668 -3.92 3.51 -19.57
CA MET A 668 -2.60 3.25 -20.16
C MET A 668 -1.67 4.45 -20.05
N LYS A 669 -2.16 5.68 -20.29
CA LYS A 669 -1.37 6.91 -20.11
C LYS A 669 -0.95 7.12 -18.65
N ARG A 670 -1.82 6.79 -17.69
CA ARG A 670 -1.48 6.85 -16.26
C ARG A 670 -0.40 5.85 -15.89
N SER A 671 -0.56 4.58 -16.26
CA SER A 671 0.47 3.54 -16.02
C SER A 671 1.79 3.88 -16.72
N PHE A 672 1.72 4.38 -17.95
CA PHE A 672 2.90 4.83 -18.70
C PHE A 672 3.63 5.94 -17.98
N ARG A 673 2.93 6.92 -17.41
CA ARG A 673 3.57 8.01 -16.66
C ARG A 673 4.42 7.49 -15.51
N ASN A 674 3.95 6.48 -14.79
CA ASN A 674 4.70 5.88 -13.68
C ASN A 674 5.96 5.18 -14.20
N VAL A 675 5.80 4.28 -15.18
CA VAL A 675 6.89 3.55 -15.85
C VAL A 675 7.94 4.50 -16.44
N ALA A 676 7.49 5.49 -17.21
CA ALA A 676 8.34 6.46 -17.86
C ALA A 676 9.05 7.39 -16.86
N THR A 677 8.46 7.65 -15.70
CA THR A 677 9.16 8.39 -14.63
C THR A 677 10.28 7.54 -14.04
N ILE A 678 9.99 6.29 -13.65
CA ILE A 678 10.96 5.38 -13.03
C ILE A 678 12.11 5.08 -14.00
N GLY A 679 11.81 4.79 -15.26
CA GLY A 679 12.80 4.58 -16.32
C GLY A 679 13.58 5.85 -16.73
N GLY A 680 13.27 7.02 -16.15
CA GLY A 680 13.99 8.26 -16.42
C GLY A 680 13.69 8.90 -17.78
N LEU A 681 12.56 8.56 -18.41
CA LEU A 681 12.03 9.23 -19.60
C LEU A 681 11.24 10.51 -19.23
N ILE A 682 10.71 10.61 -18.01
CA ILE A 682 10.06 11.80 -17.48
C ILE A 682 10.82 12.29 -16.25
N GLN A 683 11.30 13.53 -16.30
CA GLN A 683 11.96 14.18 -15.17
C GLN A 683 10.97 15.06 -14.39
N ARG A 684 10.87 14.84 -13.07
CA ARG A 684 10.04 15.61 -12.15
C ARG A 684 10.79 16.82 -11.57
N ASN A 685 12.05 16.60 -11.20
CA ASN A 685 12.89 17.60 -10.56
C ASN A 685 13.90 18.15 -11.57
N LEU A 686 13.86 19.46 -11.80
CA LEU A 686 14.89 20.19 -12.55
C LEU A 686 15.62 21.19 -11.64
N PRO A 687 16.89 21.53 -11.94
CA PRO A 687 17.61 22.55 -11.18
C PRO A 687 16.87 23.91 -11.26
N GLY A 688 16.50 24.47 -10.10
CA GLY A 688 15.84 25.79 -10.02
C GLY A 688 14.35 25.82 -10.40
N LEU A 689 13.79 24.73 -10.93
CA LEU A 689 12.39 24.63 -11.35
C LEU A 689 11.83 23.26 -10.97
N ARG A 690 10.76 23.22 -10.17
CA ARG A 690 9.89 22.03 -10.13
C ARG A 690 8.85 22.19 -11.24
N LYS A 691 8.77 21.24 -12.16
CA LYS A 691 7.65 21.23 -13.12
C LYS A 691 6.36 21.03 -12.34
N SER A 692 5.34 21.83 -12.63
CA SER A 692 4.01 21.60 -12.08
C SER A 692 3.36 20.39 -12.76
N GLY A 693 2.45 19.72 -12.05
CA GLY A 693 1.80 18.49 -12.50
C GLY A 693 1.23 18.56 -13.93
N ARG A 694 0.59 19.67 -14.29
CA ARG A 694 0.04 19.89 -15.63
C ARG A 694 1.09 19.88 -16.75
N GLN A 695 2.29 20.43 -16.53
CA GLN A 695 3.37 20.43 -17.53
C GLN A 695 4.00 19.04 -17.68
N ALA A 696 4.09 18.27 -16.59
CA ALA A 696 4.59 16.90 -16.62
C ALA A 696 3.58 15.94 -17.27
N THR A 697 2.31 16.03 -16.90
CA THR A 697 1.21 15.22 -17.43
C THR A 697 0.99 15.43 -18.93
N PHE A 698 0.91 16.67 -19.40
CA PHE A 698 0.76 16.96 -20.84
C PHE A 698 1.93 16.43 -21.67
N SER A 699 3.16 16.49 -21.13
CA SER A 699 4.34 15.92 -21.78
C SER A 699 4.33 14.39 -21.80
N SER A 700 3.75 13.75 -20.78
CA SER A 700 3.68 12.29 -20.68
C SER A 700 2.73 11.68 -21.70
N ASP A 701 1.57 12.32 -21.93
CA ASP A 701 0.56 11.85 -22.87
C ASP A 701 1.07 11.96 -24.31
N ILE A 702 1.73 13.07 -24.66
CA ILE A 702 2.36 13.24 -25.98
C ILE A 702 3.44 12.19 -26.23
N LEU A 703 4.29 11.91 -25.22
CA LEU A 703 5.32 10.88 -25.35
C LEU A 703 4.68 9.51 -25.57
N TYR A 704 3.65 9.16 -24.80
CA TYR A 704 2.91 7.91 -24.98
C TYR A 704 2.33 7.80 -26.40
N ASP A 705 1.61 8.82 -26.86
CA ASP A 705 0.97 8.82 -28.18
C ASP A 705 2.00 8.76 -29.32
N THR A 706 3.15 9.42 -29.14
CA THR A 706 4.26 9.41 -30.10
C THR A 706 4.91 8.03 -30.18
N LEU A 707 5.26 7.42 -29.04
CA LEU A 707 5.85 6.09 -29.02
C LEU A 707 4.88 5.06 -29.59
N ARG A 708 3.61 5.08 -29.19
CA ARG A 708 2.60 4.16 -29.72
C ARG A 708 2.47 4.24 -31.24
N ARG A 709 2.64 5.44 -31.82
CA ARG A 709 2.52 5.66 -33.27
C ARG A 709 3.78 5.29 -34.05
N TYR A 710 4.96 5.54 -33.51
CA TYR A 710 6.23 5.45 -34.27
C TYR A 710 7.18 4.33 -33.80
N ASP A 711 6.96 3.76 -32.62
CA ASP A 711 7.76 2.70 -32.00
C ASP A 711 6.87 1.86 -31.04
N PRO A 712 5.91 1.08 -31.58
CA PRO A 712 4.93 0.36 -30.76
C PRO A 712 5.55 -0.72 -29.88
N ASP A 713 6.71 -1.26 -30.26
CA ASP A 713 7.46 -2.28 -29.51
C ASP A 713 8.40 -1.68 -28.46
N HIS A 714 8.37 -0.35 -28.27
CA HIS A 714 9.20 0.35 -27.32
C HIS A 714 9.11 -0.24 -25.91
N LEU A 715 10.28 -0.42 -25.26
CA LEU A 715 10.40 -1.06 -23.94
C LEU A 715 9.42 -0.48 -22.90
N MET A 716 9.31 0.84 -22.79
CA MET A 716 8.37 1.47 -21.84
C MET A 716 6.90 1.13 -22.12
N LEU A 717 6.51 0.90 -23.38
CA LEU A 717 5.14 0.48 -23.72
C LEU A 717 4.91 -1.00 -23.35
N ARG A 718 5.90 -1.86 -23.60
CA ARG A 718 5.87 -3.27 -23.14
C ARG A 718 5.72 -3.36 -21.62
N ILE A 719 6.53 -2.61 -20.87
CA ILE A 719 6.45 -2.56 -19.40
C ILE A 719 5.12 -1.97 -18.95
N THR A 720 4.63 -0.92 -19.61
CA THR A 720 3.31 -0.34 -19.30
C THR A 720 2.19 -1.36 -19.49
N ALA A 721 2.22 -2.14 -20.57
CA ALA A 721 1.23 -3.18 -20.82
C ALA A 721 1.30 -4.29 -19.76
N GLU A 722 2.50 -4.71 -19.37
CA GLU A 722 2.71 -5.67 -18.29
C GLU A 722 2.22 -5.14 -16.94
N GLU A 723 2.52 -3.88 -16.59
CA GLU A 723 2.08 -3.25 -15.34
C GLU A 723 0.58 -2.96 -15.34
N ALA A 724 -0.01 -2.58 -16.48
CA ALA A 724 -1.44 -2.49 -16.64
C ALA A 724 -2.11 -3.86 -16.49
N ARG A 725 -1.54 -4.93 -17.08
CA ARG A 725 -2.00 -6.32 -16.88
C ARG A 725 -1.84 -6.79 -15.42
N ARG A 726 -0.79 -6.40 -14.72
CA ARG A 726 -0.69 -6.62 -13.26
C ARG A 726 -1.72 -5.79 -12.50
N GLY A 727 -2.07 -4.59 -12.97
CA GLY A 727 -3.23 -3.84 -12.49
C GLY A 727 -4.57 -4.53 -12.80
N LEU A 728 -4.62 -5.36 -13.85
CA LEU A 728 -5.72 -6.30 -14.12
C LEU A 728 -5.72 -7.51 -13.19
N VAL A 729 -4.86 -7.61 -12.16
CA VAL A 729 -5.05 -8.59 -11.08
C VAL A 729 -6.48 -8.51 -10.54
N ASP A 730 -7.05 -7.31 -10.45
CA ASP A 730 -8.44 -7.12 -10.07
C ASP A 730 -9.43 -7.73 -11.10
N PHE A 731 -9.10 -7.77 -12.39
CA PHE A 731 -9.89 -8.53 -13.38
C PHE A 731 -9.63 -10.04 -13.28
N GLY A 732 -8.40 -10.46 -12.99
CA GLY A 732 -8.08 -11.84 -12.68
C GLY A 732 -8.90 -12.36 -11.49
N ARG A 733 -9.26 -11.50 -10.53
CA ARG A 733 -10.21 -11.82 -9.46
C ARG A 733 -11.67 -11.95 -9.94
N ILE A 734 -12.06 -11.28 -11.02
CA ILE A 734 -13.35 -11.53 -11.68
C ILE A 734 -13.31 -12.89 -12.36
N GLU A 735 -12.24 -13.20 -13.10
CA GLU A 735 -12.07 -14.51 -13.76
C GLU A 735 -12.05 -15.64 -12.73
N GLU A 736 -11.29 -15.48 -11.64
CA GLU A 736 -11.24 -16.43 -10.52
C GLU A 736 -12.62 -16.59 -9.86
N MET A 737 -13.34 -15.49 -9.62
CA MET A 737 -14.72 -15.53 -9.11
C MET A 737 -15.65 -16.34 -10.02
N LEU A 738 -15.53 -16.18 -11.34
CA LEU A 738 -16.29 -16.94 -12.32
C LEU A 738 -15.84 -18.40 -12.37
N ASP A 739 -14.53 -18.68 -12.32
CA ASP A 739 -13.96 -20.03 -12.31
C ASP A 739 -14.40 -20.84 -11.08
N ARG A 740 -14.46 -20.21 -9.91
CA ARG A 740 -14.90 -20.88 -8.67
C ARG A 740 -16.41 -21.04 -8.55
N SER A 741 -17.19 -20.54 -9.51
CA SER A 741 -18.66 -20.50 -9.46
C SER A 741 -19.26 -21.26 -10.63
N ASP A 742 -19.44 -22.56 -10.46
CA ASP A 742 -20.04 -23.45 -11.47
C ASP A 742 -21.54 -23.23 -11.65
N ARG A 743 -22.21 -22.66 -10.64
CA ARG A 743 -23.64 -22.38 -10.67
C ARG A 743 -23.94 -20.88 -10.51
N LEU A 744 -24.78 -20.38 -11.40
CA LEU A 744 -25.45 -19.08 -11.26
C LEU A 744 -26.84 -19.28 -10.67
N ASP A 745 -27.12 -18.71 -9.50
CA ASP A 745 -28.43 -18.76 -8.83
C ASP A 745 -29.05 -17.36 -8.84
N HIS A 746 -29.93 -17.11 -9.80
CA HIS A 746 -30.63 -15.83 -9.95
C HIS A 746 -32.03 -15.87 -9.35
N ARG A 747 -32.34 -14.88 -8.50
CA ARG A 747 -33.63 -14.75 -7.82
C ARG A 747 -34.32 -13.44 -8.21
N MET A 748 -35.51 -13.57 -8.78
CA MET A 748 -36.45 -12.45 -8.92
C MET A 748 -37.21 -12.29 -7.60
N LEU A 749 -37.03 -11.16 -6.92
CA LEU A 749 -37.66 -10.85 -5.64
C LEU A 749 -38.66 -9.69 -5.80
N ASP A 750 -39.68 -9.67 -4.97
CA ASP A 750 -40.68 -8.60 -4.90
C ASP A 750 -40.22 -7.41 -4.03
N ARG A 751 -39.11 -7.57 -3.31
CA ARG A 751 -38.57 -6.60 -2.35
C ARG A 751 -37.06 -6.74 -2.21
N VAL A 752 -36.47 -5.75 -1.55
CA VAL A 752 -35.05 -5.79 -1.15
C VAL A 752 -34.76 -6.96 -0.21
N SER A 753 -33.69 -7.70 -0.49
CA SER A 753 -33.19 -8.78 0.37
C SER A 753 -32.35 -8.25 1.55
N PRO A 754 -32.17 -9.05 2.61
CA PRO A 754 -31.28 -8.71 3.71
C PRO A 754 -29.84 -8.40 3.29
N LEU A 755 -29.25 -9.16 2.35
CA LEU A 755 -27.88 -8.91 1.88
C LEU A 755 -27.77 -7.71 0.93
N ALA A 756 -28.81 -7.40 0.16
CA ALA A 756 -28.81 -6.25 -0.74
C ALA A 756 -29.09 -4.92 -0.01
N ALA A 757 -29.79 -4.95 1.13
CA ALA A 757 -30.16 -3.74 1.86
C ALA A 757 -28.97 -2.86 2.28
N PRO A 758 -27.85 -3.39 2.81
CA PRO A 758 -26.63 -2.61 3.06
C PRO A 758 -26.10 -1.86 1.84
N LEU A 759 -26.14 -2.47 0.65
CA LEU A 759 -25.58 -1.90 -0.58
C LEU A 759 -26.31 -0.61 -1.00
N LEU A 760 -27.61 -0.50 -0.70
CA LEU A 760 -28.40 0.69 -0.97
C LEU A 760 -28.01 1.89 -0.10
N LEU A 761 -27.42 1.61 1.07
CA LEU A 761 -27.01 2.59 2.07
C LEU A 761 -25.50 2.89 2.00
N GLU A 762 -24.77 2.27 1.09
CA GLU A 762 -23.34 2.51 0.91
C GLU A 762 -23.08 3.82 0.14
N TYR A 763 -21.95 4.44 0.47
CA TYR A 763 -21.47 5.64 -0.20
C TYR A 763 -20.58 5.28 -1.40
N GLY A 764 -20.56 6.15 -2.42
CA GLY A 764 -19.72 5.95 -3.61
C GLY A 764 -20.44 5.32 -4.80
N ARG A 765 -21.68 5.74 -5.01
CA ARG A 765 -22.44 5.45 -6.23
C ARG A 765 -21.72 6.01 -7.46
N VAL A 766 -21.56 5.17 -8.48
CA VAL A 766 -21.01 5.54 -9.79
C VAL A 766 -22.19 5.77 -10.73
N PRO A 767 -22.47 7.01 -11.15
CA PRO A 767 -23.51 7.27 -12.15
C PRO A 767 -23.08 6.75 -13.53
N ILE A 768 -24.04 6.28 -14.31
CA ILE A 768 -23.85 5.95 -15.73
C ILE A 768 -24.61 6.98 -16.56
N ALA A 769 -23.88 7.64 -17.45
CA ALA A 769 -24.46 8.52 -18.45
C ALA A 769 -24.68 7.71 -19.73
N GLY A 770 -25.92 7.63 -20.19
CA GLY A 770 -26.29 6.91 -21.41
C GLY A 770 -27.79 6.82 -21.61
N HIS A 771 -28.23 5.88 -22.45
CA HIS A 771 -29.62 5.78 -22.91
C HIS A 771 -30.66 5.68 -21.79
N GLY A 772 -30.29 5.14 -20.62
CA GLY A 772 -31.18 5.12 -19.46
C GLY A 772 -31.55 6.52 -18.95
N VAL A 773 -30.59 7.45 -18.94
CA VAL A 773 -30.82 8.84 -18.51
C VAL A 773 -31.65 9.59 -19.56
N GLU A 774 -31.38 9.36 -20.84
CA GLU A 774 -32.15 9.93 -21.96
C GLU A 774 -33.62 9.50 -21.90
N ARG A 775 -33.88 8.20 -21.76
CA ARG A 775 -35.24 7.64 -21.60
C ARG A 775 -35.98 8.22 -20.39
N LEU A 776 -35.28 8.48 -19.28
CA LEU A 776 -35.84 9.11 -18.09
C LEU A 776 -36.26 10.56 -18.37
N ALA A 777 -35.41 11.31 -19.06
CA ALA A 777 -35.69 12.69 -19.44
C ALA A 777 -36.84 12.77 -20.47
N GLU A 778 -36.91 11.85 -21.43
CA GLU A 778 -38.01 11.77 -22.39
C GLU A 778 -39.35 11.45 -21.70
N ALA A 779 -39.35 10.51 -20.76
CA ALA A 779 -40.54 10.17 -19.97
C ALA A 779 -41.00 11.34 -19.07
N GLU A 780 -40.07 12.05 -18.45
CA GLU A 780 -40.36 13.24 -17.63
C GLU A 780 -40.87 14.39 -18.51
N ALA A 781 -40.27 14.62 -19.68
CA ALA A 781 -40.74 15.61 -20.64
C ALA A 781 -42.17 15.28 -21.12
N ALA A 782 -42.46 14.02 -21.43
CA ALA A 782 -43.80 13.59 -21.82
C ALA A 782 -44.82 13.78 -20.68
N ALA A 783 -44.45 13.47 -19.44
CA ALA A 783 -45.29 13.69 -18.27
C ALA A 783 -45.57 15.19 -18.04
N LEU A 784 -44.55 16.04 -18.16
CA LEU A 784 -44.68 17.49 -18.05
C LEU A 784 -45.52 18.08 -19.19
N MET A 785 -45.39 17.57 -20.41
CA MET A 785 -46.23 17.98 -21.54
C MET A 785 -47.70 17.64 -21.30
N ALA A 786 -47.99 16.44 -20.77
CA ALA A 786 -49.34 16.05 -20.39
C ALA A 786 -49.90 16.91 -19.23
N GLU A 787 -49.09 17.17 -18.19
CA GLU A 787 -49.48 18.05 -17.08
C GLU A 787 -49.73 19.49 -17.53
N ALA A 788 -48.95 19.99 -18.48
CA ALA A 788 -49.11 21.31 -19.08
C ALA A 788 -50.24 21.38 -20.13
N GLY A 789 -50.92 20.26 -20.44
CA GLY A 789 -52.00 20.18 -21.41
C GLY A 789 -51.55 20.38 -22.87
N LEU A 790 -50.29 20.08 -23.17
CA LEU A 790 -49.69 20.23 -24.51
C LEU A 790 -49.86 18.97 -25.39
N THR A 791 -50.35 17.87 -24.82
CA THR A 791 -50.63 16.58 -25.48
C THR A 791 -51.86 15.91 -24.91
#